data_AF-A0A098EI56-F1
#
_entry.id   AF-A0A098EI56-F1
#
_cell.length_a   1.000
_cell.length_b   1.000
_cell.length_c   1.000
_cell.angle_alpha   90.00
_cell.angle_beta   90.00
_cell.angle_gamma   90.00
#
_symmetry.space_group_name_H-M   'P 1'
#
loop_
_entity.id
_entity.type
_entity.pdbx_description
1 polymer ?
#
loop_
_entity_poly.entity_id
_entity_poly.type
_entity_poly.pdbx_seq_one_letter_code
_entity_poly.pdbx_strand_id
1 'polypeptide(L)'
;MKNISKFVASILLIMGVLGFASSPSQASDIVPGSALEKEMNEMINRGILSGYKDGTYRPTENVTREQFAAFISRAMKLPAGTHTFKDVRSDSSLGAEVGKVYAAGIMQGITKDSFQPQALITRDQVAITVKNMLEYSKMTLNPKRMSFTDENEMSSVTLSAIYNIANYDIVFGYPDYKTSPVTYSFKPKNNATREQAAAFIYRFLTAYEAAPTPAPEQPAPTDPTPAPTPPTDNSLYYLGYVENGKLVKQEYGHKDYLSAAESFKNVASAKAILRGDEIIRVKSGLAFGDRVLNGVKQVTTIYYDTDFKKQATYIEHGREIRYIDSNADFVKVQVGGTIGYAKHSEVDFVPYELIKDRDYYIVSQWGTLSHYQYNYVNKQGSSYSIGPAPSSMQQGVKYYSHDGVHFTAGSSKVVHYPYFQYQSVRTKTNYSAAELDKYIMSRLTALNSSSGTYKDAITKSKLIGKGKYFLEMQEKYNINALFMLSAAMHESAYGMSANAQTKNNLFGIRVYDGSPHEGTTYKQPEGSIDAFAREYMNRNYVNPNGSYANGAAPGNKTTGFNVSYASDPTWGSKVAGHMYRADLELGQKDINKYKLGITNTASVNVRNAPEGALLYQYKRTYLGVENAFGYPVVIVETKKHTDGYNWYKVISDLNPEHDTNNGFGWIRSDLVDVIN
;
A
#
# COMPACT_ATOMS: atom_id res chain seq x y z
N MET A 1 -106.95 30.20 18.85
CA MET A 1 -107.67 28.92 19.01
C MET A 1 -107.48 28.10 17.75
N LYS A 2 -106.96 26.86 17.87
CA LYS A 2 -106.99 25.75 16.87
C LYS A 2 -106.18 25.99 15.56
N ASN A 3 -105.48 25.05 14.93
CA ASN A 3 -104.98 23.70 15.18
C ASN A 3 -104.21 23.28 13.88
N ILE A 4 -103.08 22.56 14.00
CA ILE A 4 -102.61 21.45 13.10
C ILE A 4 -102.14 21.90 11.67
N SER A 5 -100.95 21.59 11.12
CA SER A 5 -100.29 20.28 10.95
C SER A 5 -98.85 20.38 10.34
N LYS A 6 -97.94 19.55 10.90
CA LYS A 6 -96.98 18.60 10.25
C LYS A 6 -95.71 19.03 9.48
N PHE A 7 -94.57 18.51 10.02
CA PHE A 7 -93.42 17.78 9.40
C PHE A 7 -92.47 18.57 8.46
N VAL A 8 -91.12 18.55 8.51
CA VAL A 8 -90.14 17.44 8.65
C VAL A 8 -88.73 17.96 9.04
N ALA A 9 -88.03 17.17 9.88
CA ALA A 9 -86.56 16.96 10.07
C ALA A 9 -85.63 18.14 10.45
N SER A 10 -84.68 18.03 11.39
CA SER A 10 -83.94 16.89 11.92
C SER A 10 -83.57 17.10 13.41
N ILE A 11 -83.52 16.01 14.17
CA ILE A 11 -83.20 15.92 15.60
C ILE A 11 -81.71 15.57 15.81
N LEU A 12 -81.09 16.18 16.83
CA LEU A 12 -80.02 15.73 17.78
C LEU A 12 -79.19 16.98 18.17
N LEU A 13 -79.19 17.60 19.35
CA LEU A 13 -79.37 17.27 20.78
C LEU A 13 -78.35 16.28 21.39
N ILE A 14 -77.75 16.76 22.48
CA ILE A 14 -77.18 16.10 23.68
C ILE A 14 -75.63 16.09 23.72
N MET A 15 -75.00 16.96 24.53
CA MET A 15 -74.79 16.93 26.00
C MET A 15 -73.54 16.11 26.37
N GLY A 16 -72.68 16.73 27.20
CA GLY A 16 -71.35 16.24 27.49
C GLY A 16 -71.28 15.01 28.37
N VAL A 17 -70.13 14.35 28.33
CA VAL A 17 -69.63 13.45 29.37
C VAL A 17 -68.13 13.67 29.49
N LEU A 18 -67.69 13.84 30.75
CA LEU A 18 -66.32 13.75 31.21
C LEU A 18 -65.61 12.52 30.61
N GLY A 19 -64.67 12.78 29.70
CA GLY A 19 -63.70 11.77 29.26
C GLY A 19 -62.48 11.83 30.16
N PHE A 20 -62.30 10.79 30.97
CA PHE A 20 -61.08 10.51 31.71
C PHE A 20 -59.85 10.75 30.82
N ALA A 21 -58.95 11.64 31.24
CA ALA A 21 -57.58 11.61 30.75
C ALA A 21 -56.97 10.29 31.22
N SER A 22 -56.92 9.30 30.33
CA SER A 22 -56.13 8.10 30.55
C SER A 22 -54.68 8.54 30.69
N SER A 23 -54.10 8.40 31.87
CA SER A 23 -52.65 8.40 32.05
C SER A 23 -52.06 7.41 31.05
N PRO A 24 -50.97 7.76 30.33
CA PRO A 24 -50.31 6.78 29.48
C PRO A 24 -49.89 5.61 30.37
N SER A 25 -50.44 4.42 30.11
CA SER A 25 -50.04 3.18 30.76
C SER A 25 -48.52 3.09 30.67
N GLN A 26 -47.83 2.96 31.80
CA GLN A 26 -46.47 2.42 31.79
C GLN A 26 -46.54 1.10 31.01
N ALA A 27 -45.73 0.98 29.95
CA ALA A 27 -45.70 -0.25 29.18
C ALA A 27 -45.17 -1.38 30.07
N SER A 28 -45.97 -2.45 30.20
CA SER A 28 -45.73 -3.52 31.17
C SER A 28 -44.61 -4.48 30.77
N ASP A 29 -44.00 -4.31 29.59
CA ASP A 29 -43.07 -5.26 28.97
C ASP A 29 -41.60 -4.82 28.96
N ILE A 30 -41.28 -3.63 29.48
CA ILE A 30 -39.91 -3.23 29.82
C ILE A 30 -39.66 -3.64 31.28
N VAL A 31 -38.76 -4.60 31.48
CA VAL A 31 -38.49 -5.16 32.82
C VAL A 31 -37.62 -4.19 33.62
N PRO A 32 -38.09 -3.68 34.78
CA PRO A 32 -37.28 -2.85 35.66
C PRO A 32 -36.03 -3.58 36.14
N GLY A 33 -34.88 -2.91 36.08
CA GLY A 33 -33.56 -3.47 36.41
C GLY A 33 -32.90 -4.28 35.29
N SER A 34 -33.50 -4.35 34.09
CA SER A 34 -32.84 -5.02 32.95
C SER A 34 -31.63 -4.23 32.42
N ALA A 35 -30.65 -4.94 31.86
CA ALA A 35 -29.34 -4.39 31.52
C ALA A 35 -29.37 -3.23 30.50
N LEU A 36 -30.41 -3.13 29.68
CA LEU A 36 -30.59 -2.08 28.65
C LEU A 36 -31.85 -1.22 28.88
N GLU A 37 -32.44 -1.29 30.08
CA GLU A 37 -33.63 -0.50 30.45
C GLU A 37 -33.42 0.99 30.21
N LYS A 38 -32.26 1.51 30.63
CA LYS A 38 -31.92 2.94 30.52
C LYS A 38 -31.92 3.39 29.06
N GLU A 39 -31.22 2.67 28.19
CA GLU A 39 -31.13 3.00 26.77
C GLU A 39 -32.51 2.92 26.08
N MET A 40 -33.31 1.91 26.42
CA MET A 40 -34.67 1.76 25.92
C MET A 40 -35.55 2.95 26.32
N ASN A 41 -35.61 3.28 27.60
CA ASN A 41 -36.42 4.39 28.12
C ASN A 41 -35.99 5.72 27.50
N GLU A 42 -34.70 5.96 27.31
CA GLU A 42 -34.23 7.20 26.69
C GLU A 42 -34.64 7.32 25.22
N MET A 43 -34.53 6.23 24.44
CA MET A 43 -34.96 6.25 23.05
C MET A 43 -36.49 6.43 22.90
N ILE A 44 -37.27 5.97 23.88
CA ILE A 44 -38.72 6.21 23.96
C ILE A 44 -39.00 7.68 24.28
N ASN A 45 -38.36 8.22 25.33
CA ASN A 45 -38.55 9.60 25.76
C ASN A 45 -38.18 10.62 24.67
N ARG A 46 -37.16 10.31 23.86
CA ARG A 46 -36.73 11.12 22.71
C ARG A 46 -37.61 10.93 21.47
N GLY A 47 -38.64 10.09 21.51
CA GLY A 47 -39.54 9.80 20.38
C GLY A 47 -38.89 9.00 19.25
N ILE A 48 -37.72 8.41 19.49
CA ILE A 48 -36.97 7.62 18.50
C ILE A 48 -37.62 6.24 18.37
N LEU A 49 -37.96 5.62 19.50
CA LEU A 49 -38.72 4.37 19.55
C LEU A 49 -40.19 4.64 19.87
N SER A 50 -41.07 4.08 19.06
CA SER A 50 -42.51 4.10 19.28
C SER A 50 -43.01 2.70 19.65
N GLY A 51 -43.93 2.60 20.61
CA GLY A 51 -44.58 1.35 20.98
C GLY A 51 -45.52 0.84 19.89
N TYR A 52 -45.95 -0.40 20.03
CA TYR A 52 -46.96 -1.02 19.18
C TYR A 52 -48.36 -0.58 19.62
N LYS A 53 -49.37 -0.81 18.77
CA LYS A 53 -50.77 -0.41 19.03
C LYS A 53 -51.36 -1.05 20.29
N ASP A 54 -50.80 -2.18 20.72
CA ASP A 54 -51.19 -2.92 21.92
C ASP A 54 -50.57 -2.37 23.22
N GLY A 55 -49.79 -1.28 23.13
CA GLY A 55 -49.15 -0.64 24.28
C GLY A 55 -47.79 -1.25 24.68
N THR A 56 -47.28 -2.23 23.92
CA THR A 56 -45.98 -2.90 24.18
C THR A 56 -44.83 -2.23 23.43
N TYR A 57 -43.59 -2.42 23.90
CA TYR A 57 -42.37 -1.97 23.19
C TYR A 57 -41.50 -3.11 22.64
N ARG A 58 -41.73 -4.34 23.12
CA ARG A 58 -41.13 -5.60 22.67
C ARG A 58 -39.60 -5.56 22.63
N PRO A 59 -38.93 -5.29 23.78
CA PRO A 59 -37.48 -5.05 23.83
C PRO A 59 -36.64 -6.20 23.25
N THR A 60 -37.07 -7.44 23.47
CA THR A 60 -36.34 -8.65 23.04
C THR A 60 -36.68 -9.12 21.63
N GLU A 61 -37.61 -8.48 20.91
CA GLU A 61 -37.91 -8.82 19.52
C GLU A 61 -36.80 -8.34 18.58
N ASN A 62 -36.54 -9.12 17.52
CA ASN A 62 -35.57 -8.74 16.48
C ASN A 62 -36.10 -7.60 15.61
N VAL A 63 -35.22 -6.70 15.19
CA VAL A 63 -35.57 -5.51 14.41
C VAL A 63 -35.40 -5.75 12.92
N THR A 64 -36.35 -5.29 12.11
CA THR A 64 -36.21 -5.29 10.65
C THR A 64 -35.33 -4.13 10.16
N ARG A 65 -34.73 -4.26 8.97
CA ARG A 65 -33.89 -3.21 8.38
C ARG A 65 -34.62 -1.87 8.22
N GLU A 66 -35.90 -1.88 7.85
CA GLU A 66 -36.68 -0.63 7.73
C GLU A 66 -37.03 -0.01 9.10
N GLN A 67 -37.21 -0.83 10.14
CA GLN A 67 -37.44 -0.33 11.50
C GLN A 67 -36.18 0.32 12.04
N PHE A 68 -35.01 -0.29 11.82
CA PHE A 68 -33.74 0.30 12.22
C PHE A 68 -33.45 1.61 11.47
N ALA A 69 -33.75 1.66 10.17
CA ALA A 69 -33.72 2.89 9.37
C ALA A 69 -34.59 4.00 9.98
N ALA A 70 -35.81 3.68 10.40
CA ALA A 70 -36.69 4.63 11.07
C ALA A 70 -36.11 5.15 12.39
N PHE A 71 -35.48 4.30 13.19
CA PHE A 71 -34.86 4.73 14.45
C PHE A 71 -33.73 5.72 14.19
N ILE A 72 -32.85 5.41 13.24
CA ILE A 72 -31.72 6.29 12.87
C ILE A 72 -32.22 7.62 12.33
N SER A 73 -33.21 7.57 11.42
CA SER A 73 -33.74 8.78 10.81
C SER A 73 -34.30 9.76 11.84
N ARG A 74 -35.02 9.26 12.85
CA ARG A 74 -35.56 10.06 13.95
C ARG A 74 -34.46 10.53 14.89
N ALA A 75 -33.54 9.64 15.25
CA ALA A 75 -32.43 9.95 16.14
C ALA A 75 -31.57 11.10 15.61
N MET A 76 -31.29 11.10 14.30
CA MET A 76 -30.43 12.08 13.65
C MET A 76 -31.21 13.22 12.97
N LYS A 77 -32.55 13.19 13.04
CA LYS A 77 -33.46 14.15 12.40
C LYS A 77 -33.11 14.37 10.91
N LEU A 78 -32.92 13.28 10.18
CA LEU A 78 -32.41 13.33 8.81
C LEU A 78 -33.40 14.07 7.87
N PRO A 79 -32.88 14.86 6.91
CA PRO A 79 -33.72 15.52 5.92
C PRO A 79 -34.41 14.48 5.01
N ALA A 80 -35.48 14.90 4.35
CA ALA A 80 -36.19 14.08 3.36
C ALA A 80 -35.20 13.55 2.29
N GLY A 81 -35.38 12.29 1.90
CA GLY A 81 -34.53 11.63 0.92
C GLY A 81 -35.32 10.64 0.09
N THR A 82 -34.90 10.43 -1.16
CA THR A 82 -35.50 9.47 -2.09
C THR A 82 -34.60 8.24 -2.24
N HIS A 83 -35.20 7.10 -2.62
CA HIS A 83 -34.47 5.86 -2.88
C HIS A 83 -34.92 5.23 -4.20
N THR A 84 -34.10 4.31 -4.72
CA THR A 84 -34.39 3.57 -5.96
C THR A 84 -34.86 2.13 -5.71
N PHE A 85 -35.05 1.74 -4.44
CA PHE A 85 -35.47 0.39 -4.06
C PHE A 85 -36.92 0.10 -4.45
N LYS A 86 -37.14 -0.96 -5.22
CA LYS A 86 -38.45 -1.40 -5.72
C LYS A 86 -39.27 -2.13 -4.65
N ASP A 87 -38.59 -2.73 -3.68
CA ASP A 87 -39.21 -3.44 -2.56
C ASP A 87 -39.55 -2.53 -1.38
N VAL A 88 -39.26 -1.22 -1.49
CA VAL A 88 -39.62 -0.21 -0.50
C VAL A 88 -40.69 0.69 -1.09
N ARG A 89 -41.80 0.79 -0.38
CA ARG A 89 -42.93 1.64 -0.76
C ARG A 89 -42.66 3.08 -0.35
N SER A 90 -42.44 3.96 -1.33
CA SER A 90 -42.18 5.39 -1.10
C SER A 90 -43.35 6.15 -0.46
N ASP A 91 -44.57 5.62 -0.56
CA ASP A 91 -45.78 6.17 0.06
C ASP A 91 -46.01 5.70 1.52
N SER A 92 -45.18 4.78 2.03
CA SER A 92 -45.28 4.30 3.42
C SER A 92 -44.43 5.16 4.36
N SER A 93 -44.88 5.30 5.62
CA SER A 93 -44.15 6.07 6.63
C SER A 93 -42.74 5.52 6.89
N LEU A 94 -42.58 4.18 6.91
CA LEU A 94 -41.25 3.55 7.05
C LEU A 94 -40.41 3.66 5.78
N GLY A 95 -41.01 3.57 4.59
CA GLY A 95 -40.30 3.75 3.33
C GLY A 95 -39.75 5.17 3.15
N ALA A 96 -40.47 6.18 3.64
CA ALA A 96 -39.95 7.54 3.70
C ALA A 96 -38.68 7.62 4.58
N GLU A 97 -38.66 6.96 5.74
CA GLU A 97 -37.45 6.93 6.60
C GLU A 97 -36.29 6.18 5.95
N VAL A 98 -36.56 5.09 5.20
CA VAL A 98 -35.56 4.39 4.39
C VAL A 98 -34.96 5.33 3.35
N GLY A 99 -35.77 6.13 2.68
CA GLY A 99 -35.32 7.17 1.75
C GLY A 99 -34.36 8.17 2.41
N LYS A 100 -34.64 8.60 3.64
CA LYS A 100 -33.78 9.52 4.38
C LYS A 100 -32.43 8.92 4.76
N VAL A 101 -32.41 7.71 5.34
CA VAL A 101 -31.13 7.06 5.72
C VAL A 101 -30.30 6.63 4.51
N TYR A 102 -30.97 6.31 3.39
CA TYR A 102 -30.31 6.00 2.12
C TYR A 102 -29.68 7.25 1.50
N ALA A 103 -30.44 8.35 1.39
CA ALA A 103 -29.94 9.62 0.88
C ALA A 103 -28.81 10.19 1.77
N ALA A 104 -28.87 9.95 3.08
CA ALA A 104 -27.81 10.29 4.03
C ALA A 104 -26.57 9.36 3.95
N GLY A 105 -26.64 8.28 3.16
CA GLY A 105 -25.56 7.31 3.03
C GLY A 105 -25.36 6.39 4.25
N ILE A 106 -26.23 6.47 5.25
CA ILE A 106 -26.09 5.75 6.53
C ILE A 106 -26.46 4.27 6.37
N MET A 107 -27.51 3.96 5.59
CA MET A 107 -27.91 2.59 5.25
C MET A 107 -28.08 2.41 3.74
N GLN A 108 -27.55 1.31 3.21
CA GLN A 108 -27.64 0.96 1.79
C GLN A 108 -28.55 -0.25 1.56
N GLY A 109 -29.02 -0.43 0.33
CA GLY A 109 -29.75 -1.64 -0.07
C GLY A 109 -28.84 -2.86 -0.16
N ILE A 110 -29.45 -4.04 -0.16
CA ILE A 110 -28.73 -5.31 -0.36
C ILE A 110 -28.33 -5.46 -1.83
N THR A 111 -29.17 -4.97 -2.74
CA THR A 111 -28.84 -4.77 -4.16
C THR A 111 -29.12 -3.32 -4.56
N LYS A 112 -28.81 -2.96 -5.81
CA LYS A 112 -29.09 -1.64 -6.38
C LYS A 112 -30.58 -1.24 -6.28
N ASP A 113 -31.48 -2.21 -6.36
CA ASP A 113 -32.93 -1.99 -6.41
C ASP A 113 -33.72 -2.74 -5.32
N SER A 114 -33.05 -3.38 -4.36
CA SER A 114 -33.69 -4.03 -3.21
C SER A 114 -33.02 -3.64 -1.88
N PHE A 115 -33.84 -3.11 -0.96
CA PHE A 115 -33.42 -2.78 0.41
C PHE A 115 -33.57 -3.97 1.37
N GLN A 116 -34.48 -4.90 1.05
CA GLN A 116 -35.01 -5.95 1.92
C GLN A 116 -35.57 -5.39 3.25
N PRO A 117 -36.64 -4.58 3.19
CA PRO A 117 -37.14 -3.86 4.36
C PRO A 117 -37.54 -4.77 5.53
N GLN A 118 -38.13 -5.93 5.24
CA GLN A 118 -38.60 -6.90 6.24
C GLN A 118 -37.50 -7.85 6.75
N ALA A 119 -36.31 -7.85 6.13
CA ALA A 119 -35.24 -8.70 6.61
C ALA A 119 -34.74 -8.19 7.97
N LEU A 120 -34.46 -9.11 8.89
CA LEU A 120 -33.91 -8.78 10.20
C LEU A 120 -32.49 -8.25 10.05
N ILE A 121 -32.15 -7.22 10.82
CA ILE A 121 -30.82 -6.62 10.77
C ILE A 121 -29.85 -7.39 11.69
N THR A 122 -28.70 -7.76 11.15
CA THR A 122 -27.64 -8.44 11.89
C THR A 122 -26.79 -7.44 12.69
N ARG A 123 -26.13 -7.92 13.74
CA ARG A 123 -25.27 -7.08 14.60
C ARG A 123 -24.08 -6.48 13.84
N ASP A 124 -23.52 -7.18 12.84
CA ASP A 124 -22.49 -6.60 11.98
C ASP A 124 -23.01 -5.43 11.12
N GLN A 125 -24.23 -5.53 10.59
CA GLN A 125 -24.90 -4.46 9.86
C GLN A 125 -25.18 -3.26 10.79
N VAL A 126 -25.62 -3.50 12.03
CA VAL A 126 -25.80 -2.44 13.04
C VAL A 126 -24.47 -1.70 13.29
N ALA A 127 -23.36 -2.42 13.52
CA ALA A 127 -22.07 -1.78 13.77
C ALA A 127 -21.59 -0.95 12.57
N ILE A 128 -21.73 -1.46 11.35
CA ILE A 128 -21.40 -0.72 10.12
C ILE A 128 -22.25 0.53 10.00
N THR A 129 -23.55 0.41 10.20
CA THR A 129 -24.48 1.55 10.11
C THR A 129 -24.18 2.61 11.17
N VAL A 130 -23.89 2.23 12.42
CA VAL A 130 -23.55 3.19 13.48
C VAL A 130 -22.21 3.87 13.21
N LYS A 131 -21.24 3.16 12.61
CA LYS A 131 -20.02 3.81 12.12
C LYS A 131 -20.33 4.82 11.00
N ASN A 132 -21.28 4.53 10.10
CA ASN A 132 -21.71 5.50 9.10
C ASN A 132 -22.44 6.70 9.74
N MET A 133 -23.13 6.52 10.86
CA MET A 133 -23.70 7.64 11.64
C MET A 133 -22.60 8.55 12.19
N LEU A 134 -21.47 7.99 12.68
CA LEU A 134 -20.30 8.79 13.07
C LEU A 134 -19.78 9.63 11.89
N GLU A 135 -19.68 9.04 10.71
CA GLU A 135 -19.26 9.73 9.49
C GLU A 135 -20.22 10.85 9.09
N TYR A 136 -21.52 10.57 9.06
CA TYR A 136 -22.55 11.55 8.73
C TYR A 136 -22.53 12.74 9.71
N SER A 137 -22.35 12.45 10.99
CA SER A 137 -22.23 13.47 12.05
C SER A 137 -20.86 14.14 12.12
N LYS A 138 -19.95 13.84 11.17
CA LYS A 138 -18.59 14.39 11.11
C LYS A 138 -17.77 14.14 12.37
N MET A 139 -18.06 13.05 13.09
CA MET A 139 -17.28 12.62 14.25
C MET A 139 -15.97 11.98 13.78
N THR A 140 -14.89 12.18 14.53
CA THR A 140 -13.55 11.68 14.19
C THR A 140 -13.48 10.15 14.21
N LEU A 141 -13.08 9.54 13.09
CA LEU A 141 -12.83 8.11 13.03
C LEU A 141 -11.41 7.78 13.52
N ASN A 142 -11.30 7.39 14.79
CA ASN A 142 -10.05 6.91 15.38
C ASN A 142 -10.25 5.48 15.89
N PRO A 143 -9.71 4.44 15.24
CA PRO A 143 -10.00 3.06 15.63
C PRO A 143 -9.36 2.69 16.97
N LYS A 144 -10.17 2.27 17.95
CA LYS A 144 -9.75 1.65 19.21
C LYS A 144 -9.94 0.15 19.12
N ARG A 145 -8.84 -0.61 19.08
CA ARG A 145 -8.89 -2.08 18.97
C ARG A 145 -9.54 -2.69 20.22
N MET A 146 -10.51 -3.57 20.01
CA MET A 146 -11.15 -4.40 21.03
C MET A 146 -11.13 -5.85 20.56
N SER A 147 -10.75 -6.79 21.44
CA SER A 147 -10.63 -8.20 21.06
C SER A 147 -11.93 -8.96 21.25
N PHE A 148 -12.34 -9.72 20.22
CA PHE A 148 -13.49 -10.63 20.29
C PHE A 148 -13.09 -12.08 19.95
N THR A 149 -13.70 -13.05 20.61
CA THR A 149 -13.42 -14.48 20.39
C THR A 149 -13.89 -14.99 19.02
N ASP A 150 -14.80 -14.26 18.38
CA ASP A 150 -15.43 -14.57 17.10
C ASP A 150 -15.02 -13.58 15.98
N GLU A 151 -13.83 -12.98 16.08
CA GLU A 151 -13.26 -12.08 15.05
C GLU A 151 -13.13 -12.72 13.67
N ASN A 152 -12.92 -14.03 13.61
CA ASN A 152 -12.83 -14.80 12.36
C ASN A 152 -14.16 -14.89 11.60
N GLU A 153 -15.30 -14.61 12.24
CA GLU A 153 -16.61 -14.55 11.59
C GLU A 153 -16.93 -13.17 10.98
N MET A 154 -16.00 -12.22 11.11
CA MET A 154 -16.17 -10.82 10.73
C MET A 154 -15.35 -10.44 9.50
N SER A 155 -15.92 -9.63 8.63
CA SER A 155 -15.18 -9.03 7.52
C SER A 155 -14.25 -7.92 8.01
N SER A 156 -13.24 -7.53 7.22
CA SER A 156 -12.38 -6.38 7.52
C SER A 156 -13.18 -5.07 7.65
N VAL A 157 -14.28 -4.93 6.91
CA VAL A 157 -15.22 -3.79 7.01
C VAL A 157 -15.92 -3.78 8.37
N THR A 158 -16.40 -4.93 8.83
CA THR A 158 -17.05 -5.10 10.14
C THR A 158 -16.08 -4.80 11.30
N LEU A 159 -14.85 -5.33 11.24
CA LEU A 159 -13.82 -5.06 12.24
C LEU A 159 -13.46 -3.57 12.31
N SER A 160 -13.33 -2.91 11.16
CA SER A 160 -13.10 -1.47 11.09
C SER A 160 -14.26 -0.69 11.72
N ALA A 161 -15.51 -1.05 11.43
CA ALA A 161 -16.67 -0.40 12.01
C ALA A 161 -16.68 -0.52 13.54
N ILE A 162 -16.45 -1.74 14.05
CA ILE A 162 -16.39 -2.03 15.49
C ILE A 162 -15.29 -1.22 16.18
N TYR A 163 -14.08 -1.15 15.62
CA TYR A 163 -12.99 -0.39 16.25
C TYR A 163 -13.25 1.12 16.29
N ASN A 164 -13.88 1.68 15.26
CA ASN A 164 -14.21 3.10 15.23
C ASN A 164 -15.32 3.46 16.24
N ILE A 165 -16.36 2.64 16.36
CA ILE A 165 -17.42 2.88 17.35
C ILE A 165 -16.97 2.53 18.78
N ALA A 166 -15.99 1.64 18.95
CA ALA A 166 -15.38 1.33 20.25
C ALA A 166 -14.62 2.51 20.85
N ASN A 167 -14.05 3.40 20.03
CA ASN A 167 -13.40 4.62 20.50
C ASN A 167 -14.37 5.57 21.22
N TYR A 168 -15.66 5.48 20.89
CA TYR A 168 -16.73 6.25 21.50
C TYR A 168 -17.52 5.47 22.55
N ASP A 169 -17.01 4.31 22.98
CA ASP A 169 -17.65 3.44 23.97
C ASP A 169 -19.09 3.05 23.57
N ILE A 170 -19.33 2.89 22.25
CA ILE A 170 -20.64 2.50 21.69
C ILE A 170 -20.83 0.97 21.72
N VAL A 171 -19.73 0.20 21.64
CA VAL A 171 -19.74 -1.27 21.54
C VAL A 171 -18.90 -1.93 22.63
N PHE A 172 -19.43 -3.01 23.22
CA PHE A 172 -18.76 -3.75 24.31
C PHE A 172 -18.78 -5.29 24.17
N GLY A 173 -19.58 -5.87 23.27
CA GLY A 173 -19.70 -7.33 23.11
C GLY A 173 -20.48 -8.05 24.24
N TYR A 174 -20.59 -9.38 24.15
CA TYR A 174 -21.15 -10.25 25.18
C TYR A 174 -20.02 -10.84 26.02
N PRO A 175 -19.95 -10.54 27.33
CA PRO A 175 -18.94 -11.11 28.21
C PRO A 175 -19.19 -12.61 28.45
N ASP A 176 -18.12 -13.39 28.47
CA ASP A 176 -18.09 -14.76 29.00
C ASP A 176 -17.36 -14.77 30.33
N TYR A 177 -18.12 -14.80 31.43
CA TYR A 177 -17.58 -14.81 32.79
C TYR A 177 -16.98 -16.16 33.19
N LYS A 178 -17.03 -17.19 32.33
CA LYS A 178 -16.41 -18.50 32.59
C LYS A 178 -14.90 -18.50 32.28
N THR A 179 -14.39 -17.45 31.62
CA THR A 179 -12.97 -17.31 31.28
C THR A 179 -12.28 -16.25 32.17
N SER A 180 -10.98 -16.40 32.39
CA SER A 180 -10.15 -15.44 33.12
C SER A 180 -8.87 -15.13 32.32
N PRO A 181 -8.70 -13.90 31.78
CA PRO A 181 -9.62 -12.76 31.90
C PRO A 181 -10.95 -12.97 31.16
N VAL A 182 -12.00 -12.22 31.54
CA VAL A 182 -13.30 -12.24 30.87
C VAL A 182 -13.10 -11.95 29.39
N THR A 183 -13.54 -12.87 28.54
CA THR A 183 -13.50 -12.72 27.08
C THR A 183 -14.82 -12.19 26.55
N TYR A 184 -14.80 -11.53 25.39
CA TYR A 184 -16.00 -10.97 24.77
C TYR A 184 -16.26 -11.61 23.42
N SER A 185 -17.53 -11.87 23.09
CA SER A 185 -17.97 -12.27 21.75
C SER A 185 -18.84 -11.17 21.14
N PHE A 186 -18.68 -10.86 19.85
CA PHE A 186 -19.49 -9.84 19.19
C PHE A 186 -20.81 -10.40 18.65
N LYS A 187 -20.85 -11.68 18.28
CA LYS A 187 -21.95 -12.41 17.62
C LYS A 187 -22.42 -11.71 16.34
N PRO A 188 -21.55 -11.52 15.32
CA PRO A 188 -21.79 -10.66 14.17
C PRO A 188 -23.02 -11.06 13.33
N LYS A 189 -23.34 -12.36 13.26
CA LYS A 189 -24.43 -12.91 12.44
C LYS A 189 -25.76 -13.03 13.17
N ASN A 190 -25.79 -12.78 14.47
CA ASN A 190 -27.05 -12.75 15.21
C ASN A 190 -27.85 -11.50 14.82
N ASN A 191 -29.18 -11.65 14.73
CA ASN A 191 -30.08 -10.52 14.55
C ASN A 191 -30.07 -9.64 15.81
N ALA A 192 -30.10 -8.32 15.63
CA ALA A 192 -30.16 -7.39 16.73
C ALA A 192 -31.58 -7.30 17.29
N THR A 193 -31.71 -7.41 18.62
CA THR A 193 -32.96 -7.12 19.32
C THR A 193 -33.22 -5.62 19.37
N ARG A 194 -34.46 -5.24 19.64
CA ARG A 194 -34.89 -3.85 19.67
C ARG A 194 -34.19 -3.05 20.75
N GLU A 195 -33.98 -3.62 21.93
CA GLU A 195 -33.19 -3.02 23.00
C GLU A 195 -31.69 -2.88 22.65
N GLN A 196 -31.13 -3.84 21.89
CA GLN A 196 -29.75 -3.74 21.45
C GLN A 196 -29.57 -2.63 20.41
N ALA A 197 -30.48 -2.54 19.43
CA ALA A 197 -30.51 -1.44 18.46
C ALA A 197 -30.67 -0.08 19.16
N ALA A 198 -31.55 0.00 20.17
CA ALA A 198 -31.72 1.20 21.00
C ALA A 198 -30.42 1.61 21.69
N ALA A 199 -29.69 0.64 22.27
CA ALA A 199 -28.45 0.88 22.97
C ALA A 199 -27.34 1.45 22.07
N PHE A 200 -27.21 0.93 20.85
CA PHE A 200 -26.26 1.47 19.87
C PHE A 200 -26.57 2.94 19.52
N ILE A 201 -27.85 3.25 19.27
CA ILE A 201 -28.28 4.62 18.90
C ILE A 201 -28.14 5.57 20.09
N TYR A 202 -28.53 5.15 21.30
CA TYR A 202 -28.39 5.96 22.51
C TYR A 202 -26.93 6.33 22.78
N ARG A 203 -26.01 5.35 22.70
CA ARG A 203 -24.58 5.59 22.95
C ARG A 203 -23.98 6.47 21.88
N PHE A 204 -24.40 6.30 20.63
CA PHE A 204 -24.05 7.23 19.55
C PHE A 204 -24.49 8.66 19.88
N LEU A 205 -25.76 8.87 20.25
CA LEU A 205 -26.27 10.21 20.59
C LEU A 205 -25.55 10.81 21.79
N THR A 206 -25.24 10.00 22.81
CA THR A 206 -24.48 10.44 23.98
C THR A 206 -23.08 10.90 23.57
N ALA A 207 -22.39 10.13 22.73
CA ALA A 207 -21.08 10.49 22.22
C ALA A 207 -21.12 11.73 21.31
N TYR A 208 -22.17 11.85 20.49
CA TYR A 208 -22.39 13.00 19.61
C TYR A 208 -22.67 14.28 20.40
N GLU A 209 -23.53 14.21 21.42
CA GLU A 209 -23.86 15.34 22.31
C GLU A 209 -22.67 15.78 23.17
N ALA A 210 -21.76 14.86 23.50
CA ALA A 210 -20.52 15.15 24.22
C ALA A 210 -19.40 15.72 23.31
N ALA A 211 -19.56 15.67 21.98
CA ALA A 211 -18.55 16.16 21.05
C ALA A 211 -18.61 17.70 20.94
N PRO A 212 -17.46 18.41 20.89
CA PRO A 212 -17.45 19.86 20.73
C PRO A 212 -18.09 20.27 19.40
N THR A 213 -19.09 21.17 19.46
CA THR A 213 -19.85 21.66 18.29
C THR A 213 -18.96 22.36 17.26
N PRO A 214 -19.05 22.05 15.95
CA PRO A 214 -18.51 22.88 14.88
C PRO A 214 -19.29 24.18 14.73
N ALA A 215 -18.63 25.27 14.34
CA ALA A 215 -19.23 26.59 14.14
C ALA A 215 -20.30 26.60 13.02
N PRO A 216 -21.36 27.44 13.11
CA PRO A 216 -22.49 27.42 12.18
C PRO A 216 -22.26 28.29 10.93
N GLU A 217 -22.65 27.78 9.75
CA GLU A 217 -22.77 28.57 8.51
C GLU A 217 -24.21 29.10 8.32
N GLN A 218 -24.34 30.37 7.94
CA GLN A 218 -25.61 31.09 7.68
C GLN A 218 -26.18 30.78 6.27
N PRO A 219 -27.50 30.91 6.03
CA PRO A 219 -28.17 30.36 4.86
C PRO A 219 -28.34 31.37 3.71
N ALA A 220 -28.50 30.86 2.48
CA ALA A 220 -28.90 31.63 1.30
C ALA A 220 -30.33 31.26 0.82
N PRO A 221 -31.05 32.18 0.12
CA PRO A 221 -32.46 32.06 -0.22
C PRO A 221 -32.75 31.37 -1.57
N THR A 222 -34.04 31.14 -1.81
CA THR A 222 -34.74 30.35 -2.84
C THR A 222 -34.75 30.90 -4.28
N ASP A 223 -34.54 29.99 -5.25
CA ASP A 223 -34.99 29.78 -6.67
C ASP A 223 -35.57 30.94 -7.56
N PRO A 224 -35.63 30.88 -8.92
CA PRO A 224 -35.24 29.81 -9.88
C PRO A 224 -34.57 30.23 -11.23
N THR A 225 -34.19 29.22 -12.05
CA THR A 225 -33.91 29.17 -13.53
C THR A 225 -32.58 29.75 -14.09
N PRO A 226 -32.10 29.33 -15.29
CA PRO A 226 -32.08 28.02 -15.97
C PRO A 226 -30.63 27.47 -16.16
N ALA A 227 -30.50 26.21 -16.57
CA ALA A 227 -29.23 25.48 -16.65
C ALA A 227 -28.16 26.16 -17.53
N PRO A 228 -26.91 26.31 -17.04
CA PRO A 228 -25.76 26.59 -17.87
C PRO A 228 -25.01 25.30 -18.26
N THR A 229 -24.34 25.40 -19.41
CA THR A 229 -23.46 24.40 -20.05
C THR A 229 -22.38 23.84 -19.10
N PRO A 230 -21.91 22.60 -19.35
CA PRO A 230 -21.01 21.91 -18.44
C PRO A 230 -19.65 22.62 -18.33
N PRO A 231 -19.10 22.81 -17.12
CA PRO A 231 -17.75 23.34 -16.97
C PRO A 231 -16.71 22.25 -17.24
N THR A 232 -15.76 22.53 -18.12
CA THR A 232 -14.42 21.91 -18.13
C THR A 232 -13.59 22.52 -17.01
N ASP A 233 -14.00 22.28 -15.77
CA ASP A 233 -13.27 22.75 -14.59
C ASP A 233 -12.39 21.63 -14.06
N ASN A 234 -11.08 21.86 -14.10
CA ASN A 234 -10.08 20.96 -13.53
C ASN A 234 -10.16 20.89 -11.99
N SER A 235 -11.05 21.64 -11.36
CA SER A 235 -11.32 21.55 -9.92
C SER A 235 -12.30 20.41 -9.54
N LEU A 236 -13.05 19.84 -10.50
CA LEU A 236 -14.06 18.82 -10.22
C LEU A 236 -13.50 17.41 -10.27
N TYR A 237 -14.14 16.52 -9.52
CA TYR A 237 -13.79 15.11 -9.40
C TYR A 237 -14.84 14.20 -10.04
N TYR A 238 -14.43 13.24 -10.87
CA TYR A 238 -15.34 12.40 -11.65
C TYR A 238 -15.09 10.92 -11.35
N LEU A 239 -16.14 10.10 -11.31
CA LEU A 239 -15.96 8.65 -11.37
C LEU A 239 -15.62 8.22 -12.81
N GLY A 240 -14.66 7.32 -12.94
CA GLY A 240 -14.25 6.70 -14.19
C GLY A 240 -14.74 5.26 -14.31
N TYR A 241 -15.14 4.85 -15.53
CA TYR A 241 -15.67 3.55 -15.88
C TYR A 241 -14.89 2.98 -17.07
N VAL A 242 -14.79 1.66 -17.15
CA VAL A 242 -14.18 0.99 -18.30
C VAL A 242 -15.28 0.56 -19.27
N GLU A 243 -15.30 1.18 -20.44
CA GLU A 243 -16.25 0.89 -21.52
C GLU A 243 -15.47 0.63 -22.80
N ASN A 244 -15.75 -0.49 -23.48
CA ASN A 244 -15.08 -0.89 -24.73
C ASN A 244 -13.54 -0.83 -24.66
N GLY A 245 -12.97 -1.22 -23.51
CA GLY A 245 -11.53 -1.22 -23.26
C GLY A 245 -10.90 0.16 -23.12
N LYS A 246 -11.69 1.20 -22.82
CA LYS A 246 -11.22 2.56 -22.56
C LYS A 246 -11.79 3.08 -21.24
N LEU A 247 -11.00 3.92 -20.55
CA LEU A 247 -11.51 4.66 -19.40
C LEU A 247 -12.34 5.85 -19.90
N VAL A 248 -13.58 5.95 -19.44
CA VAL A 248 -14.49 7.06 -19.68
C VAL A 248 -14.90 7.66 -18.33
N LYS A 249 -15.03 8.98 -18.25
CA LYS A 249 -15.46 9.67 -17.02
C LYS A 249 -16.96 9.95 -17.05
N GLN A 250 -17.62 9.95 -15.89
CA GLN A 250 -19.01 10.39 -15.78
C GLN A 250 -19.16 11.85 -16.24
N GLU A 251 -20.38 12.19 -16.66
CA GLU A 251 -20.71 13.52 -17.16
C GLU A 251 -20.64 14.60 -16.07
N TYR A 252 -21.15 14.32 -14.88
CA TYR A 252 -21.24 15.28 -13.78
C TYR A 252 -20.17 15.04 -12.72
N GLY A 253 -19.38 16.05 -12.41
CA GLY A 253 -18.33 16.00 -11.41
C GLY A 253 -18.81 16.36 -10.00
N HIS A 254 -18.15 15.80 -8.99
CA HIS A 254 -18.22 16.19 -7.60
C HIS A 254 -17.34 17.41 -7.33
N LYS A 255 -17.78 18.29 -6.42
CA LYS A 255 -17.07 19.54 -6.09
C LYS A 255 -15.79 19.32 -5.29
N ASP A 256 -15.71 18.22 -4.57
CA ASP A 256 -14.59 17.89 -3.69
C ASP A 256 -14.28 16.40 -3.74
N TYR A 257 -13.07 16.06 -3.33
CA TYR A 257 -12.58 14.70 -3.34
C TYR A 257 -13.37 13.77 -2.41
N LEU A 258 -13.82 14.23 -1.24
CA LEU A 258 -14.51 13.37 -0.28
C LEU A 258 -15.87 12.91 -0.84
N SER A 259 -16.60 13.83 -1.48
CA SER A 259 -17.84 13.54 -2.20
C SER A 259 -17.64 12.54 -3.35
N ALA A 260 -16.54 12.68 -4.11
CA ALA A 260 -16.18 11.71 -5.14
C ALA A 260 -15.77 10.36 -4.56
N ALA A 261 -14.99 10.35 -3.48
CA ALA A 261 -14.53 9.13 -2.83
C ALA A 261 -15.68 8.33 -2.21
N GLU A 262 -16.68 8.99 -1.62
CA GLU A 262 -17.86 8.33 -1.09
C GLU A 262 -18.70 7.72 -2.22
N SER A 263 -18.91 8.48 -3.31
CA SER A 263 -19.56 7.94 -4.52
C SER A 263 -18.78 6.77 -5.10
N PHE A 264 -17.46 6.87 -5.18
CA PHE A 264 -16.57 5.83 -5.70
C PHE A 264 -16.62 4.53 -4.90
N LYS A 265 -16.73 4.63 -3.58
CA LYS A 265 -16.90 3.48 -2.67
C LYS A 265 -18.22 2.76 -2.92
N ASN A 266 -19.30 3.52 -3.16
CA ASN A 266 -20.65 2.97 -3.30
C ASN A 266 -20.99 2.51 -4.73
N VAL A 267 -20.26 2.99 -5.75
CA VAL A 267 -20.45 2.59 -7.14
C VAL A 267 -19.47 1.48 -7.51
N ALA A 268 -19.92 0.23 -7.44
CA ALA A 268 -19.09 -0.95 -7.72
C ALA A 268 -18.52 -0.98 -9.16
N SER A 269 -19.25 -0.43 -10.13
CA SER A 269 -18.81 -0.35 -11.54
C SER A 269 -17.73 0.70 -11.79
N ALA A 270 -17.58 1.70 -10.91
CA ALA A 270 -16.55 2.72 -11.04
C ALA A 270 -15.17 2.12 -10.76
N LYS A 271 -14.22 2.42 -11.65
CA LYS A 271 -12.85 1.89 -11.67
C LYS A 271 -11.81 2.93 -11.27
N ALA A 272 -12.10 4.21 -11.48
CA ALA A 272 -11.22 5.30 -11.10
C ALA A 272 -11.97 6.51 -10.51
N ILE A 273 -11.23 7.40 -9.85
CA ILE A 273 -11.59 8.80 -9.63
C ILE A 273 -10.63 9.64 -10.45
N LEU A 274 -11.16 10.60 -11.21
CA LEU A 274 -10.41 11.59 -11.97
C LEU A 274 -10.58 12.96 -11.35
N ARG A 275 -9.57 13.83 -11.42
CA ARG A 275 -9.68 15.27 -11.19
C ARG A 275 -9.46 15.98 -12.53
N GLY A 276 -10.51 16.59 -13.08
CA GLY A 276 -10.53 16.95 -14.49
C GLY A 276 -10.41 15.70 -15.38
N ASP A 277 -9.24 15.49 -15.98
CA ASP A 277 -8.88 14.32 -16.79
C ASP A 277 -7.78 13.44 -16.17
N GLU A 278 -7.15 13.91 -15.09
CA GLU A 278 -6.08 13.19 -14.39
C GLU A 278 -6.67 12.10 -13.51
N ILE A 279 -6.24 10.85 -13.65
CA ILE A 279 -6.61 9.79 -12.70
C ILE A 279 -5.88 10.06 -11.39
N ILE A 280 -6.63 10.17 -10.30
CA ILE A 280 -6.05 10.35 -8.95
C ILE A 280 -6.24 9.12 -8.07
N ARG A 281 -7.14 8.21 -8.42
CA ARG A 281 -7.39 6.98 -7.66
C ARG A 281 -7.92 5.89 -8.56
N VAL A 282 -7.48 4.65 -8.33
CA VAL A 282 -8.08 3.45 -8.95
C VAL A 282 -8.56 2.48 -7.88
N LYS A 283 -9.59 1.69 -8.22
CA LYS A 283 -10.18 0.69 -7.31
C LYS A 283 -9.26 -0.53 -7.20
N SER A 284 -8.67 -0.91 -8.32
CA SER A 284 -7.63 -1.93 -8.45
C SER A 284 -6.86 -1.64 -9.74
N GLY A 285 -5.56 -1.90 -9.75
CA GLY A 285 -4.73 -1.63 -10.91
C GLY A 285 -3.27 -1.50 -10.55
N LEU A 286 -2.55 -0.78 -11.40
CA LEU A 286 -1.14 -0.45 -11.24
C LEU A 286 -0.95 1.07 -11.23
N ALA A 287 0.16 1.50 -10.67
CA ALA A 287 0.70 2.83 -10.89
C ALA A 287 2.01 2.72 -11.67
N PHE A 288 2.43 3.79 -12.31
CA PHE A 288 3.75 3.90 -12.90
C PHE A 288 4.27 5.33 -12.78
N GLY A 289 5.59 5.50 -12.77
CA GLY A 289 6.18 6.83 -12.71
C GLY A 289 5.93 7.59 -14.01
N ASP A 290 5.31 8.78 -13.96
CA ASP A 290 4.96 9.56 -15.16
C ASP A 290 5.36 11.04 -15.08
N ARG A 291 6.33 11.37 -14.21
CA ARG A 291 6.77 12.76 -14.08
C ARG A 291 7.35 13.34 -15.39
N VAL A 292 6.72 14.43 -15.86
CA VAL A 292 7.21 15.27 -16.95
C VAL A 292 7.26 16.72 -16.48
N LEU A 293 8.42 17.38 -16.64
CA LEU A 293 8.61 18.80 -16.29
C LEU A 293 9.08 19.56 -17.52
N ASN A 294 8.33 20.58 -17.95
CA ASN A 294 8.61 21.38 -19.15
C ASN A 294 8.82 20.52 -20.42
N GLY A 295 8.04 19.45 -20.57
CA GLY A 295 8.15 18.49 -21.68
C GLY A 295 9.32 17.51 -21.57
N VAL A 296 10.13 17.58 -20.51
CA VAL A 296 11.26 16.68 -20.27
C VAL A 296 10.86 15.61 -19.26
N LYS A 297 11.12 14.34 -19.59
CA LYS A 297 10.91 13.20 -18.70
C LYS A 297 11.83 13.30 -17.48
N GLN A 298 11.29 13.05 -16.30
CA GLN A 298 12.01 13.14 -15.04
C GLN A 298 11.79 11.88 -14.19
N VAL A 299 12.62 11.71 -13.17
CA VAL A 299 12.42 10.65 -12.18
C VAL A 299 11.23 10.94 -11.27
N THR A 300 10.49 9.88 -10.92
CA THR A 300 9.41 9.93 -9.93
C THR A 300 10.01 9.73 -8.54
N THR A 301 9.74 10.65 -7.62
CA THR A 301 10.31 10.60 -6.25
C THR A 301 9.33 9.95 -5.28
N ILE A 302 9.83 9.04 -4.45
CA ILE A 302 9.07 8.40 -3.38
C ILE A 302 9.52 8.98 -2.05
N TYR A 303 8.57 9.36 -1.19
CA TYR A 303 8.79 10.02 0.09
C TYR A 303 8.32 9.15 1.27
N TYR A 304 8.96 9.29 2.42
CA TYR A 304 8.51 8.65 3.66
C TYR A 304 7.30 9.36 4.30
N ASP A 305 7.09 10.63 3.97
CA ASP A 305 6.04 11.48 4.52
C ASP A 305 5.17 12.10 3.43
N THR A 306 3.97 12.52 3.83
CA THR A 306 2.94 13.11 2.97
C THR A 306 3.17 14.60 2.68
N ASP A 307 4.10 15.26 3.38
CA ASP A 307 4.53 16.64 3.10
C ASP A 307 5.62 16.70 2.01
N PHE A 308 6.08 15.53 1.53
CA PHE A 308 7.12 15.37 0.52
C PHE A 308 8.48 15.98 0.92
N LYS A 309 8.85 15.90 2.21
CA LYS A 309 10.11 16.48 2.74
C LYS A 309 11.24 15.48 2.86
N LYS A 310 10.96 14.20 3.11
CA LYS A 310 11.96 13.14 3.32
C LYS A 310 11.89 12.13 2.18
N GLN A 311 12.79 12.27 1.22
CA GLN A 311 12.93 11.31 0.13
C GLN A 311 13.32 9.92 0.67
N ALA A 312 12.60 8.91 0.22
CA ALA A 312 12.87 7.50 0.47
C ALA A 312 13.70 6.88 -0.67
N THR A 313 13.25 7.09 -1.91
CA THR A 313 13.96 6.67 -3.13
C THR A 313 13.38 7.40 -4.35
N TYR A 314 13.75 6.97 -5.56
CA TYR A 314 13.26 7.51 -6.83
C TYR A 314 13.29 6.43 -7.92
N ILE A 315 12.47 6.57 -8.95
CA ILE A 315 12.44 5.64 -10.09
C ILE A 315 12.39 6.36 -11.44
N GLU A 316 12.86 5.68 -12.49
CA GLU A 316 12.80 6.18 -13.87
C GLU A 316 11.37 6.22 -14.44
N HIS A 317 11.19 7.04 -15.47
CA HIS A 317 9.91 7.28 -16.14
C HIS A 317 9.35 6.01 -16.82
N GLY A 318 8.08 5.73 -16.60
CA GLY A 318 7.30 4.64 -17.18
C GLY A 318 7.37 3.29 -16.44
N ARG A 319 8.09 3.19 -15.33
CA ARG A 319 8.25 1.92 -14.58
C ARG A 319 7.07 1.61 -13.66
N GLU A 320 6.71 0.33 -13.59
CA GLU A 320 5.69 -0.19 -12.67
C GLU A 320 6.01 0.17 -11.22
N ILE A 321 4.98 0.63 -10.53
CA ILE A 321 4.94 0.88 -9.09
C ILE A 321 3.76 0.10 -8.53
N ARG A 322 3.93 -0.57 -7.39
CA ARG A 322 2.78 -1.15 -6.70
C ARG A 322 1.92 -0.04 -6.13
N TYR A 323 0.74 0.15 -6.70
CA TYR A 323 -0.28 1.00 -6.11
C TYR A 323 -0.84 0.38 -4.83
N ILE A 324 -0.98 1.18 -3.76
CA ILE A 324 -1.58 0.75 -2.49
C ILE A 324 -2.90 1.50 -2.26
N ASP A 325 -2.86 2.83 -2.26
CA ASP A 325 -4.05 3.69 -2.11
C ASP A 325 -3.73 5.12 -2.54
N SER A 326 -4.71 6.01 -2.62
CA SER A 326 -4.50 7.45 -2.84
C SER A 326 -5.68 8.30 -2.37
N ASN A 327 -5.38 9.56 -2.07
CA ASN A 327 -6.39 10.59 -1.75
C ASN A 327 -6.23 11.81 -2.68
N ALA A 328 -6.81 12.96 -2.33
CA ALA A 328 -6.66 14.19 -3.13
C ALA A 328 -5.21 14.68 -3.23
N ASP A 329 -4.37 14.36 -2.24
CA ASP A 329 -3.09 15.02 -2.00
C ASP A 329 -1.91 14.17 -2.43
N PHE A 330 -1.99 12.85 -2.21
CA PHE A 330 -0.89 11.93 -2.47
C PHE A 330 -1.35 10.54 -2.93
N VAL A 331 -0.38 9.80 -3.47
CA VAL A 331 -0.49 8.39 -3.84
C VAL A 331 0.41 7.57 -2.94
N LYS A 332 -0.16 6.62 -2.20
CA LYS A 332 0.58 5.64 -1.41
C LYS A 332 0.97 4.47 -2.31
N VAL A 333 2.26 4.18 -2.32
CA VAL A 333 2.86 3.23 -3.26
C VAL A 333 3.93 2.37 -2.61
N GLN A 334 4.32 1.28 -3.28
CA GLN A 334 5.51 0.50 -2.96
C GLN A 334 6.45 0.39 -4.17
N VAL A 335 7.74 0.62 -3.92
CA VAL A 335 8.85 0.40 -4.85
C VAL A 335 9.92 -0.41 -4.13
N GLY A 336 10.32 -1.57 -4.67
CA GLY A 336 11.11 -2.52 -3.88
C GLY A 336 10.27 -3.01 -2.70
N GLY A 337 10.87 -3.17 -1.53
CA GLY A 337 10.17 -3.28 -0.25
C GLY A 337 9.70 -1.94 0.35
N THR A 338 9.99 -0.80 -0.28
CA THR A 338 9.77 0.56 0.28
C THR A 338 8.34 1.01 0.07
N ILE A 339 7.55 1.09 1.14
CA ILE A 339 6.24 1.75 1.13
C ILE A 339 6.47 3.24 1.40
N GLY A 340 5.90 4.09 0.55
CA GLY A 340 6.00 5.54 0.68
C GLY A 340 4.88 6.27 -0.06
N TYR A 341 5.10 7.56 -0.29
CA TYR A 341 4.15 8.47 -0.90
C TYR A 341 4.75 9.13 -2.14
N ALA A 342 3.94 9.32 -3.18
CA ALA A 342 4.27 10.06 -4.38
C ALA A 342 3.24 11.17 -4.61
N LYS A 343 3.62 12.20 -5.36
CA LYS A 343 2.69 13.25 -5.82
C LYS A 343 1.90 12.73 -7.02
N HIS A 344 0.63 13.10 -7.12
CA HIS A 344 -0.19 12.80 -8.32
C HIS A 344 0.49 13.24 -9.60
N SER A 345 1.09 14.44 -9.61
CA SER A 345 1.82 14.98 -10.77
C SER A 345 3.06 14.18 -11.21
N GLU A 346 3.46 13.14 -10.47
CA GLU A 346 4.61 12.31 -10.78
C GLU A 346 4.22 10.85 -11.10
N VAL A 347 2.95 10.47 -10.98
CA VAL A 347 2.49 9.10 -11.22
C VAL A 347 1.21 9.07 -12.05
N ASP A 348 1.05 8.02 -12.83
CA ASP A 348 -0.21 7.74 -13.52
C ASP A 348 -0.61 6.27 -13.29
N PHE A 349 -1.83 5.91 -13.67
CA PHE A 349 -2.48 4.67 -13.27
C PHE A 349 -2.98 3.86 -14.46
N VAL A 350 -3.00 2.55 -14.27
CA VAL A 350 -3.68 1.63 -15.18
C VAL A 350 -4.72 0.85 -14.37
N PRO A 351 -6.03 1.15 -14.51
CA PRO A 351 -7.08 0.31 -13.94
C PRO A 351 -6.90 -1.16 -14.36
N TYR A 352 -7.21 -2.08 -13.45
CA TYR A 352 -6.91 -3.50 -13.60
C TYR A 352 -7.39 -4.09 -14.94
N GLU A 353 -8.61 -3.73 -15.36
CA GLU A 353 -9.22 -4.20 -16.60
C GLU A 353 -8.53 -3.69 -17.87
N LEU A 354 -7.68 -2.67 -17.76
CA LEU A 354 -6.94 -2.06 -18.86
C LEU A 354 -5.48 -2.51 -18.91
N ILE A 355 -5.03 -3.35 -17.97
CA ILE A 355 -3.66 -3.88 -17.97
C ILE A 355 -3.51 -4.87 -19.13
N LYS A 356 -2.66 -4.53 -20.09
CA LYS A 356 -2.31 -5.41 -21.23
C LYS A 356 -1.03 -6.20 -20.98
N ASP A 357 -0.06 -5.55 -20.35
CA ASP A 357 1.24 -6.11 -20.00
C ASP A 357 1.70 -5.54 -18.65
N ARG A 358 2.62 -6.25 -18.01
CA ARG A 358 3.18 -5.89 -16.70
C ARG A 358 4.47 -6.63 -16.39
N ASP A 359 5.15 -6.21 -15.34
CA ASP A 359 6.34 -6.89 -14.84
C ASP A 359 5.99 -8.31 -14.34
N TYR A 360 6.81 -9.31 -14.68
CA TYR A 360 6.68 -10.68 -14.17
C TYR A 360 8.01 -11.44 -14.23
N TYR A 361 8.13 -12.47 -13.41
CA TYR A 361 9.28 -13.35 -13.31
C TYR A 361 8.94 -14.72 -13.85
N ILE A 362 9.90 -15.39 -14.48
CA ILE A 362 9.71 -16.72 -15.05
C ILE A 362 11.00 -17.53 -14.97
N VAL A 363 10.85 -18.82 -14.67
CA VAL A 363 11.96 -19.77 -14.70
C VAL A 363 12.11 -20.32 -16.12
N SER A 364 13.28 -20.10 -16.70
CA SER A 364 13.65 -20.62 -18.02
C SER A 364 13.87 -22.14 -18.00
N GLN A 365 13.96 -22.75 -19.19
CA GLN A 365 14.29 -24.18 -19.34
C GLN A 365 15.65 -24.59 -18.77
N TRP A 366 16.52 -23.61 -18.49
CA TRP A 366 17.86 -23.83 -17.92
C TRP A 366 17.89 -23.58 -16.41
N GLY A 367 16.72 -23.49 -15.74
CA GLY A 367 16.62 -23.22 -14.31
C GLY A 367 17.03 -21.79 -13.90
N THR A 368 17.23 -20.89 -14.85
CA THR A 368 17.55 -19.48 -14.58
C THR A 368 16.27 -18.67 -14.39
N LEU A 369 16.20 -17.88 -13.32
CA LEU A 369 15.17 -16.89 -13.06
C LEU A 369 15.42 -15.66 -13.93
N SER A 370 14.42 -15.29 -14.72
CA SER A 370 14.43 -14.08 -15.55
C SER A 370 13.32 -13.14 -15.12
N HIS A 371 13.55 -11.85 -15.25
CA HIS A 371 12.55 -10.81 -15.04
C HIS A 371 12.18 -10.19 -16.39
N TYR A 372 10.90 -10.24 -16.72
CA TYR A 372 10.28 -9.49 -17.78
C TYR A 372 9.78 -8.16 -17.24
N GLN A 373 10.12 -7.10 -17.95
CA GLN A 373 9.87 -5.72 -17.59
C GLN A 373 9.00 -5.05 -18.64
N TYR A 374 8.07 -4.21 -18.22
CA TYR A 374 7.24 -3.41 -19.09
C TYR A 374 7.33 -1.92 -18.73
N ASN A 375 7.45 -1.07 -19.75
CA ASN A 375 7.38 0.39 -19.59
C ASN A 375 6.04 0.89 -20.13
N TYR A 376 5.25 1.51 -19.25
CA TYR A 376 3.86 1.91 -19.54
C TYR A 376 3.74 3.11 -20.47
N VAL A 377 4.79 3.95 -20.53
CA VAL A 377 4.80 5.16 -21.34
C VAL A 377 5.10 4.82 -22.79
N ASN A 378 6.19 4.08 -23.05
CA ASN A 378 6.60 3.74 -24.41
C ASN A 378 6.02 2.40 -24.91
N LYS A 379 5.35 1.64 -24.03
CA LYS A 379 4.71 0.34 -24.31
C LYS A 379 5.68 -0.73 -24.79
N GLN A 380 6.93 -0.68 -24.31
CA GLN A 380 7.97 -1.64 -24.67
C GLN A 380 8.26 -2.60 -23.51
N GLY A 381 8.43 -3.86 -23.87
CA GLY A 381 8.88 -4.91 -22.97
C GLY A 381 10.37 -5.21 -23.15
N SER A 382 11.04 -5.60 -22.06
CA SER A 382 12.40 -6.17 -22.12
C SER A 382 12.56 -7.28 -21.09
N SER A 383 13.61 -8.08 -21.19
CA SER A 383 13.89 -9.11 -20.19
C SER A 383 15.37 -9.26 -19.92
N TYR A 384 15.71 -9.72 -18.72
CA TYR A 384 17.08 -10.03 -18.33
C TYR A 384 17.10 -11.19 -17.34
N SER A 385 18.21 -11.92 -17.31
CA SER A 385 18.46 -12.99 -16.35
C SER A 385 18.99 -12.44 -15.04
N ILE A 386 18.50 -12.97 -13.93
CA ILE A 386 18.87 -12.58 -12.57
C ILE A 386 19.90 -13.56 -11.98
N GLY A 387 19.57 -14.85 -11.97
CA GLY A 387 20.31 -15.87 -11.23
C GLY A 387 19.63 -17.23 -11.32
N PRO A 388 20.15 -18.25 -10.62
CA PRO A 388 19.45 -19.53 -10.50
C PRO A 388 18.11 -19.34 -9.81
N ALA A 389 17.06 -19.99 -10.30
CA ALA A 389 15.76 -20.00 -9.65
C ALA A 389 15.77 -20.93 -8.42
N PRO A 390 14.99 -20.61 -7.36
CA PRO A 390 14.79 -21.55 -6.25
C PRO A 390 13.99 -22.76 -6.73
N SER A 391 14.23 -23.93 -6.13
CA SER A 391 13.54 -25.18 -6.48
C SER A 391 12.02 -25.15 -6.26
N SER A 392 11.54 -24.21 -5.43
CA SER A 392 10.12 -23.95 -5.20
C SER A 392 9.42 -23.22 -6.35
N MET A 393 10.16 -22.71 -7.34
CA MET A 393 9.57 -22.11 -8.54
C MET A 393 9.49 -23.10 -9.69
N GLN A 394 8.35 -23.10 -10.38
CA GLN A 394 8.11 -23.98 -11.52
C GLN A 394 8.50 -23.32 -12.85
N GLN A 395 9.10 -24.10 -13.74
CA GLN A 395 9.42 -23.68 -15.10
C GLN A 395 8.15 -23.25 -15.85
N GLY A 396 8.24 -22.15 -16.60
CA GLY A 396 7.14 -21.65 -17.45
C GLY A 396 6.01 -20.93 -16.70
N VAL A 397 5.97 -20.98 -15.37
CA VAL A 397 4.97 -20.27 -14.56
C VAL A 397 5.40 -18.81 -14.38
N LYS A 398 4.44 -17.88 -14.56
CA LYS A 398 4.65 -16.46 -14.28
C LYS A 398 4.46 -16.19 -12.79
N TYR A 399 5.49 -15.63 -12.18
CA TYR A 399 5.50 -15.14 -10.80
C TYR A 399 5.47 -13.61 -10.80
N TYR A 400 4.82 -13.01 -9.81
CA TYR A 400 4.77 -11.55 -9.64
C TYR A 400 5.42 -11.16 -8.32
N SER A 401 6.24 -10.11 -8.35
CA SER A 401 6.90 -9.55 -7.18
C SER A 401 7.12 -8.05 -7.38
N HIS A 402 6.93 -7.28 -6.31
CA HIS A 402 7.17 -5.83 -6.30
C HIS A 402 8.52 -5.46 -5.65
N ASP A 403 9.19 -6.43 -5.03
CA ASP A 403 10.45 -6.25 -4.32
C ASP A 403 11.59 -7.15 -4.82
N GLY A 404 11.28 -8.10 -5.70
CA GLY A 404 12.24 -9.05 -6.27
C GLY A 404 12.65 -10.15 -5.29
N VAL A 405 11.93 -10.34 -4.19
CA VAL A 405 12.20 -11.36 -3.15
C VAL A 405 10.97 -12.17 -2.78
N HIS A 406 9.82 -11.51 -2.60
CA HIS A 406 8.55 -12.16 -2.28
C HIS A 406 7.76 -12.32 -3.57
N PHE A 407 7.64 -13.55 -4.03
CA PHE A 407 7.01 -13.91 -5.30
C PHE A 407 5.68 -14.59 -5.07
N THR A 408 4.72 -14.30 -5.95
CA THR A 408 3.38 -14.89 -5.92
C THR A 408 2.99 -15.47 -7.27
N ALA A 409 2.33 -16.62 -7.27
CA ALA A 409 1.69 -17.21 -8.44
C ALA A 409 0.40 -17.92 -7.98
N GLY A 410 -0.75 -17.27 -8.15
CA GLY A 410 -2.00 -17.73 -7.53
C GLY A 410 -1.88 -17.75 -6.00
N SER A 411 -2.12 -18.91 -5.38
CA SER A 411 -1.92 -19.11 -3.94
C SER A 411 -0.47 -19.39 -3.53
N SER A 412 0.41 -19.70 -4.48
CA SER A 412 1.81 -20.02 -4.20
C SER A 412 2.58 -18.77 -3.79
N LYS A 413 3.32 -18.86 -2.68
CA LYS A 413 4.23 -17.82 -2.19
C LYS A 413 5.63 -18.39 -2.11
N VAL A 414 6.61 -17.67 -2.66
CA VAL A 414 8.03 -18.05 -2.62
C VAL A 414 8.84 -16.86 -2.13
N VAL A 415 9.76 -17.09 -1.19
CA VAL A 415 10.75 -16.11 -0.75
C VAL A 415 12.10 -16.54 -1.31
N HIS A 416 12.77 -15.67 -2.05
CA HIS A 416 14.06 -15.98 -2.65
C HIS A 416 14.91 -14.72 -2.82
N TYR A 417 16.13 -14.76 -2.30
CA TYR A 417 17.11 -13.70 -2.45
C TYR A 417 18.16 -14.11 -3.50
N PRO A 418 18.19 -13.49 -4.69
CA PRO A 418 19.24 -13.79 -5.67
C PRO A 418 20.64 -13.50 -5.11
N TYR A 419 21.51 -14.52 -5.14
CA TYR A 419 22.79 -14.52 -4.45
C TYR A 419 23.64 -13.26 -4.72
N PHE A 420 23.99 -12.98 -5.98
CA PHE A 420 24.82 -11.82 -6.33
C PHE A 420 24.13 -10.47 -6.11
N GLN A 421 22.80 -10.44 -5.99
CA GLN A 421 22.07 -9.20 -5.72
C GLN A 421 22.24 -8.77 -4.26
N TYR A 422 22.40 -9.72 -3.34
CA TYR A 422 22.52 -9.49 -1.90
C TYR A 422 23.89 -9.88 -1.32
N GLN A 423 24.81 -10.40 -2.14
CA GLN A 423 26.21 -10.61 -1.75
C GLN A 423 26.90 -9.27 -1.52
N SER A 424 27.58 -9.12 -0.38
CA SER A 424 28.42 -7.94 -0.14
C SER A 424 29.56 -7.87 -1.16
N VAL A 425 29.76 -6.69 -1.75
CA VAL A 425 30.88 -6.38 -2.66
C VAL A 425 32.21 -6.28 -1.92
N ARG A 426 32.25 -6.44 -0.60
CA ARG A 426 33.49 -6.65 0.17
C ARG A 426 34.06 -8.06 -0.02
N THR A 427 33.31 -8.98 -0.62
CA THR A 427 33.85 -10.27 -1.06
C THR A 427 34.83 -10.08 -2.22
N LYS A 428 35.79 -10.99 -2.36
CA LYS A 428 36.70 -11.02 -3.51
C LYS A 428 36.24 -12.06 -4.52
N THR A 429 36.33 -11.71 -5.81
CA THR A 429 36.17 -12.70 -6.88
C THR A 429 37.36 -13.65 -6.90
N ASN A 430 37.11 -14.92 -7.27
CA ASN A 430 38.14 -15.96 -7.40
C ASN A 430 38.64 -16.14 -8.83
N TYR A 431 38.22 -15.26 -9.74
CA TYR A 431 38.68 -15.26 -11.12
C TYR A 431 40.00 -14.52 -11.28
N SER A 432 40.87 -15.09 -12.10
CA SER A 432 42.12 -14.46 -12.53
C SER A 432 41.88 -13.39 -13.59
N ALA A 433 42.88 -12.52 -13.81
CA ALA A 433 42.82 -11.49 -14.85
C ALA A 433 42.52 -12.09 -16.24
N ALA A 434 43.17 -13.20 -16.57
CA ALA A 434 42.99 -13.90 -17.85
C ALA A 434 41.57 -14.46 -18.01
N GLU A 435 40.95 -14.93 -16.93
CA GLU A 435 39.56 -15.42 -16.97
C GLU A 435 38.57 -14.26 -17.16
N LEU A 436 38.78 -13.14 -16.48
CA LEU A 436 37.96 -11.94 -16.68
C LEU A 436 38.10 -11.39 -18.11
N ASP A 437 39.33 -11.31 -18.64
CA ASP A 437 39.57 -10.88 -20.03
C ASP A 437 38.98 -11.86 -21.05
N LYS A 438 39.06 -13.17 -20.78
CA LYS A 438 38.41 -14.21 -21.59
C LYS A 438 36.89 -13.98 -21.64
N TYR A 439 36.26 -13.72 -20.50
CA TYR A 439 34.83 -13.44 -20.44
C TYR A 439 34.47 -12.15 -21.19
N ILE A 440 35.24 -11.06 -21.00
CA ILE A 440 35.07 -9.82 -21.75
C ILE A 440 35.07 -10.10 -23.25
N MET A 441 36.09 -10.79 -23.76
CA MET A 441 36.21 -11.09 -25.19
C MET A 441 35.10 -12.00 -25.69
N SER A 442 34.67 -12.99 -24.91
CA SER A 442 33.53 -13.86 -25.23
C SER A 442 32.25 -13.04 -25.42
N ARG A 443 31.94 -12.15 -24.47
CA ARG A 443 30.76 -11.26 -24.55
C ARG A 443 30.84 -10.30 -25.73
N LEU A 444 32.00 -9.69 -25.96
CA LEU A 444 32.19 -8.78 -27.09
C LEU A 444 32.06 -9.50 -28.42
N THR A 445 32.58 -10.73 -28.53
CA THR A 445 32.42 -11.56 -29.74
C THR A 445 30.95 -11.86 -30.01
N ALA A 446 30.18 -12.22 -28.98
CA ALA A 446 28.75 -12.48 -29.12
C ALA A 446 27.91 -11.24 -29.48
N LEU A 447 28.36 -10.05 -29.08
CA LEU A 447 27.66 -8.78 -29.34
C LEU A 447 28.12 -8.08 -30.62
N ASN A 448 29.29 -8.44 -31.16
CA ASN A 448 29.93 -7.74 -32.25
C ASN A 448 29.04 -7.67 -33.49
N SER A 449 28.89 -6.46 -34.02
CA SER A 449 28.09 -6.20 -35.21
C SER A 449 28.86 -5.37 -36.24
N SER A 450 28.34 -5.27 -37.46
CA SER A 450 28.87 -4.37 -38.50
C SER A 450 28.28 -2.95 -38.42
N SER A 451 27.24 -2.75 -37.60
CA SER A 451 26.50 -1.49 -37.46
C SER A 451 25.88 -1.34 -36.05
N GLY A 452 25.48 -0.13 -35.69
CA GLY A 452 24.88 0.16 -34.37
C GLY A 452 25.87 0.21 -33.21
N THR A 453 25.37 0.16 -31.97
CA THR A 453 26.16 0.36 -30.73
C THR A 453 27.37 -0.57 -30.62
N TYR A 454 27.24 -1.82 -31.06
CA TYR A 454 28.28 -2.84 -30.94
C TYR A 454 29.13 -3.00 -32.21
N LYS A 455 29.15 -1.98 -33.07
CA LYS A 455 29.99 -1.99 -34.26
C LYS A 455 31.47 -2.11 -33.89
N ASP A 456 32.11 -3.16 -34.39
CA ASP A 456 33.52 -3.48 -34.13
C ASP A 456 33.85 -3.62 -32.62
N ALA A 457 32.90 -4.12 -31.82
CA ALA A 457 33.05 -4.23 -30.37
C ALA A 457 34.30 -5.01 -29.92
N ILE A 458 34.71 -6.02 -30.70
CA ILE A 458 35.91 -6.83 -30.41
C ILE A 458 37.23 -6.06 -30.53
N THR A 459 37.23 -4.87 -31.15
CA THR A 459 38.44 -4.02 -31.26
C THR A 459 38.26 -2.68 -30.56
N LYS A 460 37.03 -2.18 -30.44
CA LYS A 460 36.74 -0.82 -29.92
C LYS A 460 36.36 -0.77 -28.45
N SER A 461 35.92 -1.87 -27.84
CA SER A 461 35.46 -1.83 -26.46
C SER A 461 36.55 -1.34 -25.51
N LYS A 462 36.18 -0.40 -24.64
CA LYS A 462 37.07 0.13 -23.59
C LYS A 462 37.34 -0.86 -22.45
N LEU A 463 36.68 -2.02 -22.45
CA LEU A 463 36.89 -3.08 -21.47
C LEU A 463 37.99 -4.08 -21.86
N ILE A 464 38.46 -4.07 -23.12
CA ILE A 464 39.48 -5.02 -23.60
C ILE A 464 40.75 -4.89 -22.75
N GLY A 465 41.21 -6.01 -22.17
CA GLY A 465 42.42 -6.10 -21.37
C GLY A 465 42.34 -5.45 -19.98
N LYS A 466 41.12 -5.17 -19.47
CA LYS A 466 40.92 -4.52 -18.15
C LYS A 466 40.81 -5.49 -16.99
N GLY A 467 40.77 -6.81 -17.23
CA GLY A 467 40.65 -7.83 -16.18
C GLY A 467 41.70 -7.66 -15.08
N LYS A 468 42.96 -7.41 -15.45
CA LYS A 468 44.04 -7.15 -14.49
C LYS A 468 43.77 -5.91 -13.62
N TYR A 469 43.35 -4.81 -14.23
CA TYR A 469 43.13 -3.55 -13.50
C TYR A 469 41.94 -3.64 -12.53
N PHE A 470 40.87 -4.35 -12.90
CA PHE A 470 39.77 -4.62 -11.96
C PHE A 470 40.24 -5.37 -10.71
N LEU A 471 41.13 -6.37 -10.86
CA LEU A 471 41.72 -7.08 -9.73
C LEU A 471 42.65 -6.19 -8.91
N GLU A 472 43.47 -5.35 -9.55
CA GLU A 472 44.29 -4.36 -8.83
C GLU A 472 43.41 -3.42 -7.97
N MET A 473 42.27 -2.97 -8.49
CA MET A 473 41.32 -2.13 -7.74
C MET A 473 40.61 -2.91 -6.63
N GLN A 474 40.32 -4.20 -6.82
CA GLN A 474 39.81 -5.05 -5.75
C GLN A 474 40.80 -5.14 -4.60
N GLU A 475 42.07 -5.37 -4.87
CA GLU A 475 43.08 -5.46 -3.82
C GLU A 475 43.32 -4.10 -3.15
N LYS A 476 43.30 -3.01 -3.92
CA LYS A 476 43.53 -1.65 -3.40
C LYS A 476 42.38 -1.12 -2.55
N TYR A 477 41.14 -1.34 -2.98
CA TYR A 477 39.95 -0.70 -2.39
C TYR A 477 39.00 -1.67 -1.68
N ASN A 478 39.30 -2.98 -1.72
CA ASN A 478 38.46 -4.04 -1.18
C ASN A 478 37.02 -3.97 -1.72
N ILE A 479 36.90 -3.88 -3.04
CA ILE A 479 35.65 -3.92 -3.80
C ILE A 479 35.74 -5.05 -4.82
N ASN A 480 34.76 -5.95 -4.86
CA ASN A 480 34.73 -7.12 -5.72
C ASN A 480 34.97 -6.75 -7.21
N ALA A 481 36.00 -7.33 -7.82
CA ALA A 481 36.37 -7.05 -9.21
C ALA A 481 35.29 -7.50 -10.22
N LEU A 482 34.63 -8.63 -9.95
CA LEU A 482 33.55 -9.12 -10.80
C LEU A 482 32.32 -8.20 -10.74
N PHE A 483 32.01 -7.64 -9.57
CA PHE A 483 30.99 -6.60 -9.44
C PHE A 483 31.36 -5.33 -10.23
N MET A 484 32.59 -4.82 -10.08
CA MET A 484 33.02 -3.63 -10.81
C MET A 484 32.99 -3.85 -12.32
N LEU A 485 33.44 -5.01 -12.81
CA LEU A 485 33.34 -5.37 -14.21
C LEU A 485 31.88 -5.44 -14.68
N SER A 486 31.01 -6.07 -13.90
CA SER A 486 29.59 -6.22 -14.21
C SER A 486 28.86 -4.89 -14.27
N ALA A 487 29.15 -3.99 -13.33
CA ALA A 487 28.65 -2.61 -13.36
C ALA A 487 29.18 -1.86 -14.58
N ALA A 488 30.49 -1.94 -14.88
CA ALA A 488 31.06 -1.31 -16.07
C ALA A 488 30.40 -1.82 -17.36
N MET A 489 30.19 -3.13 -17.49
CA MET A 489 29.49 -3.72 -18.63
C MET A 489 28.06 -3.18 -18.77
N HIS A 490 27.35 -3.05 -17.64
CA HIS A 490 25.98 -2.55 -17.60
C HIS A 490 25.90 -1.08 -18.03
N GLU A 491 26.69 -0.22 -17.38
CA GLU A 491 26.65 1.23 -17.53
C GLU A 491 27.19 1.72 -18.88
N SER A 492 28.16 1.00 -19.45
CA SER A 492 28.86 1.45 -20.65
C SER A 492 28.50 0.68 -21.91
N ALA A 493 27.44 -0.15 -21.88
CA ALA A 493 27.14 -1.09 -22.96
C ALA A 493 28.39 -1.89 -23.35
N TYR A 494 28.99 -2.59 -22.38
CA TYR A 494 30.23 -3.36 -22.55
C TYR A 494 31.41 -2.52 -23.09
N GLY A 495 31.52 -1.26 -22.65
CA GLY A 495 32.57 -0.33 -23.06
C GLY A 495 32.35 0.34 -24.41
N MET A 496 31.15 0.23 -25.00
CA MET A 496 30.81 0.72 -26.35
C MET A 496 29.96 1.99 -26.37
N SER A 497 29.42 2.43 -25.23
CA SER A 497 28.63 3.67 -25.16
C SER A 497 29.43 4.89 -25.63
N ALA A 498 28.74 5.93 -26.10
CA ALA A 498 29.38 7.17 -26.55
C ALA A 498 30.29 7.78 -25.47
N ASN A 499 29.85 7.77 -24.21
CA ASN A 499 30.65 8.26 -23.08
C ASN A 499 31.88 7.39 -22.80
N ALA A 500 31.77 6.07 -22.90
CA ALA A 500 32.95 5.21 -22.78
C ALA A 500 33.95 5.50 -23.91
N GLN A 501 33.47 5.58 -25.15
CA GLN A 501 34.33 5.79 -26.32
C GLN A 501 35.05 7.15 -26.30
N THR A 502 34.32 8.22 -25.99
CA THR A 502 34.83 9.60 -26.09
C THR A 502 35.42 10.14 -24.79
N LYS A 503 34.91 9.72 -23.63
CA LYS A 503 35.31 10.24 -22.31
C LYS A 503 36.05 9.23 -21.46
N ASN A 504 36.20 7.99 -21.93
CA ASN A 504 36.73 6.87 -21.15
C ASN A 504 35.99 6.69 -19.81
N ASN A 505 34.69 6.99 -19.79
CA ASN A 505 33.85 6.89 -18.60
C ASN A 505 32.98 5.63 -18.68
N LEU A 506 33.39 4.59 -17.96
CA LEU A 506 32.74 3.27 -18.00
C LEU A 506 31.50 3.13 -17.10
N PHE A 507 31.24 4.10 -16.22
CA PHE A 507 30.23 3.99 -15.16
C PHE A 507 29.19 5.11 -15.18
N GLY A 508 29.19 5.95 -16.23
CA GLY A 508 28.28 7.10 -16.30
C GLY A 508 28.54 8.17 -15.22
N ILE A 509 29.76 8.26 -14.70
CA ILE A 509 30.09 9.16 -13.60
C ILE A 509 29.81 10.63 -13.97
N ARG A 510 28.89 11.26 -13.21
CA ARG A 510 28.37 12.63 -13.42
C ARG A 510 27.68 12.84 -14.78
N VAL A 511 27.12 11.80 -15.38
CA VAL A 511 26.26 11.92 -16.56
C VAL A 511 24.83 12.08 -16.05
N TYR A 512 24.25 13.27 -16.23
CA TYR A 512 22.85 13.53 -15.90
C TYR A 512 22.01 13.59 -17.19
N ASP A 513 20.76 13.09 -17.15
CA ASP A 513 19.87 13.01 -18.32
C ASP A 513 19.65 14.37 -19.02
N GLY A 514 19.74 15.48 -18.28
CA GLY A 514 19.64 16.85 -18.82
C GLY A 514 20.96 17.47 -19.30
N SER A 515 22.11 16.89 -18.93
CA SER A 515 23.45 17.39 -19.28
C SER A 515 24.46 16.26 -19.60
N PRO A 516 24.26 15.42 -20.64
CA PRO A 516 25.17 14.31 -20.95
C PRO A 516 26.62 14.74 -21.21
N HIS A 517 26.80 15.98 -21.66
CA HIS A 517 28.10 16.61 -21.92
C HIS A 517 28.92 16.88 -20.64
N GLU A 518 28.31 16.90 -19.46
CA GLU A 518 28.99 17.11 -18.17
C GLU A 518 29.63 15.84 -17.58
N GLY A 519 29.36 14.67 -18.17
CA GLY A 519 29.99 13.42 -17.75
C GLY A 519 31.51 13.56 -17.66
N THR A 520 32.10 13.05 -16.57
CA THR A 520 33.54 13.23 -16.29
C THR A 520 34.37 12.57 -17.39
N THR A 521 35.38 13.29 -17.88
CA THR A 521 36.35 12.77 -18.86
C THR A 521 37.60 12.28 -18.16
N TYR A 522 38.03 11.07 -18.50
CA TYR A 522 39.23 10.44 -17.99
C TYR A 522 40.27 10.28 -19.10
N LYS A 523 41.55 10.37 -18.74
CA LYS A 523 42.67 10.15 -19.68
C LYS A 523 42.65 8.74 -20.27
N GLN A 524 42.27 7.74 -19.47
CA GLN A 524 42.14 6.33 -19.84
C GLN A 524 40.97 5.70 -19.06
N PRO A 525 40.38 4.58 -19.55
CA PRO A 525 39.23 3.94 -18.90
C PRO A 525 39.47 3.56 -17.43
N GLU A 526 40.70 3.19 -17.10
CA GLU A 526 41.19 2.89 -15.76
C GLU A 526 40.90 3.99 -14.75
N GLY A 527 40.98 5.27 -15.17
CA GLY A 527 40.65 6.39 -14.30
C GLY A 527 39.20 6.37 -13.82
N SER A 528 38.26 5.91 -14.66
CA SER A 528 36.86 5.75 -14.28
C SER A 528 36.64 4.55 -13.35
N ILE A 529 37.45 3.48 -13.48
CA ILE A 529 37.40 2.30 -12.60
C ILE A 529 37.91 2.66 -11.19
N ASP A 530 39.05 3.37 -11.08
CA ASP A 530 39.55 3.87 -9.79
C ASP A 530 38.54 4.80 -9.13
N ALA A 531 37.98 5.75 -9.88
CA ALA A 531 37.00 6.70 -9.37
C ALA A 531 35.72 5.99 -8.90
N PHE A 532 35.21 4.99 -9.64
CA PHE A 532 34.05 4.22 -9.22
C PHE A 532 34.29 3.50 -7.88
N ALA A 533 35.43 2.82 -7.73
CA ALA A 533 35.77 2.13 -6.49
C ALA A 533 35.97 3.09 -5.30
N ARG A 534 36.75 4.16 -5.50
CA ARG A 534 37.16 5.08 -4.42
C ARG A 534 36.11 6.12 -4.10
N GLU A 535 35.65 6.88 -5.11
CA GLU A 535 34.85 8.08 -4.91
C GLU A 535 33.36 7.81 -4.82
N TYR A 536 32.90 6.69 -5.38
CA TYR A 536 31.50 6.27 -5.35
C TYR A 536 31.30 5.17 -4.32
N MET A 537 31.84 3.98 -4.55
CA MET A 537 31.59 2.81 -3.70
C MET A 537 32.08 3.04 -2.26
N ASN A 538 33.39 3.20 -2.03
CA ASN A 538 33.94 3.33 -0.68
C ASN A 538 33.55 4.62 0.03
N ARG A 539 33.45 5.75 -0.69
CA ARG A 539 33.13 7.02 -0.04
C ARG A 539 31.67 7.10 0.41
N ASN A 540 30.73 6.62 -0.41
CA ASN A 540 29.32 6.95 -0.21
C ASN A 540 28.40 5.76 0.01
N TYR A 541 28.68 4.59 -0.57
CA TYR A 541 27.70 3.49 -0.66
C TYR A 541 28.02 2.29 0.22
N VAL A 542 29.26 1.83 0.21
CA VAL A 542 29.68 0.60 0.90
C VAL A 542 29.97 0.87 2.37
N ASN A 543 30.66 1.97 2.67
CA ASN A 543 30.98 2.36 4.04
C ASN A 543 29.68 2.65 4.81
N PRO A 544 29.44 2.02 5.98
CA PRO A 544 28.25 2.23 6.81
C PRO A 544 28.04 3.69 7.25
N ASN A 545 29.09 4.51 7.24
CA ASN A 545 29.04 5.94 7.56
C ASN A 545 28.92 6.84 6.33
N GLY A 546 28.81 6.28 5.13
CA GLY A 546 28.65 7.02 3.87
C GLY A 546 27.26 7.62 3.72
N SER A 547 27.14 8.71 2.95
CA SER A 547 25.88 9.44 2.76
C SER A 547 24.76 8.63 2.09
N TYR A 548 25.09 7.56 1.38
CA TYR A 548 24.15 6.66 0.69
C TYR A 548 24.26 5.21 1.19
N ALA A 549 24.77 5.02 2.41
CA ALA A 549 24.97 3.71 3.02
C ALA A 549 23.63 3.01 3.25
N ASN A 550 23.33 2.02 2.41
CA ASN A 550 22.10 1.23 2.47
C ASN A 550 22.36 -0.28 2.49
N GLY A 551 23.63 -0.69 2.52
CA GLY A 551 24.07 -2.07 2.35
C GLY A 551 25.16 -2.15 1.29
N ALA A 552 26.19 -2.95 1.56
CA ALA A 552 27.33 -3.16 0.67
C ALA A 552 27.03 -4.08 -0.52
N ALA A 553 25.83 -4.06 -1.10
CA ALA A 553 25.41 -4.97 -2.17
C ALA A 553 24.61 -4.23 -3.27
N PRO A 554 24.48 -4.79 -4.49
CA PRO A 554 23.66 -4.18 -5.55
C PRO A 554 22.22 -3.89 -5.11
N GLY A 555 21.57 -4.86 -4.47
CA GLY A 555 20.29 -4.71 -3.78
C GLY A 555 19.09 -4.34 -4.67
N ASN A 556 18.14 -3.63 -4.08
CA ASN A 556 16.90 -3.15 -4.70
C ASN A 556 16.59 -1.71 -4.24
N LYS A 557 15.37 -1.21 -4.49
CA LYS A 557 14.93 0.12 -4.05
C LYS A 557 14.66 0.27 -2.54
N THR A 558 15.01 -0.74 -1.76
CA THR A 558 14.95 -0.72 -0.30
C THR A 558 16.33 -0.92 0.30
N THR A 559 17.08 -1.94 -0.06
CA THR A 559 18.42 -2.19 0.51
C THR A 559 19.49 -2.22 -0.56
N GLY A 560 20.74 -1.92 -0.21
CA GLY A 560 21.87 -1.87 -1.13
C GLY A 560 21.99 -0.59 -1.95
N PHE A 561 22.85 -0.60 -2.97
CA PHE A 561 23.21 0.60 -3.72
C PHE A 561 22.03 1.17 -4.53
N ASN A 562 21.15 0.31 -5.05
CA ASN A 562 20.09 0.73 -5.95
C ASN A 562 19.08 1.71 -5.32
N VAL A 563 19.02 1.79 -3.97
CA VAL A 563 18.21 2.78 -3.24
C VAL A 563 18.48 4.20 -3.72
N SER A 564 19.76 4.52 -3.98
CA SER A 564 20.22 5.88 -4.29
C SER A 564 21.14 5.98 -5.52
N TYR A 565 21.54 4.85 -6.12
CA TYR A 565 22.52 4.85 -7.22
C TYR A 565 21.90 5.10 -8.59
N ALA A 566 20.83 4.37 -8.94
CA ALA A 566 20.22 4.42 -10.27
C ALA A 566 18.73 4.72 -10.18
N SER A 567 18.13 5.35 -11.19
CA SER A 567 16.67 5.51 -11.29
C SER A 567 15.99 4.20 -11.71
N ASP A 568 16.66 3.34 -12.47
CA ASP A 568 16.14 2.01 -12.81
C ASP A 568 15.91 1.17 -11.54
N PRO A 569 14.66 0.81 -11.19
CA PRO A 569 14.35 0.03 -9.99
C PRO A 569 14.98 -1.38 -9.99
N THR A 570 15.49 -1.83 -11.12
CA THR A 570 16.06 -3.16 -11.32
C THR A 570 17.55 -3.18 -11.58
N TRP A 571 18.22 -2.02 -11.57
CA TRP A 571 19.67 -1.90 -11.75
C TRP A 571 20.46 -2.96 -10.94
N GLY A 572 20.16 -3.08 -9.63
CA GLY A 572 20.88 -4.01 -8.76
C GLY A 572 20.76 -5.47 -9.21
N SER A 573 19.56 -5.89 -9.62
CA SER A 573 19.33 -7.23 -10.17
C SER A 573 19.93 -7.44 -11.57
N LYS A 574 20.02 -6.39 -12.41
CA LYS A 574 20.66 -6.45 -13.73
C LYS A 574 22.17 -6.61 -13.62
N VAL A 575 22.80 -5.83 -12.73
CA VAL A 575 24.23 -5.95 -12.40
C VAL A 575 24.54 -7.32 -11.79
N ALA A 576 23.73 -7.79 -10.83
CA ALA A 576 23.85 -9.15 -10.29
C ALA A 576 23.69 -10.22 -11.38
N GLY A 577 22.79 -10.01 -12.35
CA GLY A 577 22.64 -10.87 -13.51
C GLY A 577 23.88 -10.92 -14.41
N HIS A 578 24.62 -9.81 -14.55
CA HIS A 578 25.92 -9.81 -15.23
C HIS A 578 26.95 -10.65 -14.45
N MET A 579 27.01 -10.51 -13.12
CA MET A 579 27.88 -11.32 -12.27
C MET A 579 27.55 -12.81 -12.41
N TYR A 580 26.26 -13.17 -12.37
CA TYR A 580 25.82 -14.55 -12.56
C TYR A 580 26.21 -15.12 -13.91
N ARG A 581 26.02 -14.38 -15.02
CA ARG A 581 26.40 -14.85 -16.35
C ARG A 581 27.91 -15.05 -16.49
N ALA A 582 28.71 -14.17 -15.91
CA ALA A 582 30.16 -14.31 -15.87
C ALA A 582 30.58 -15.53 -15.06
N ASP A 583 30.03 -15.67 -13.86
CA ASP A 583 30.31 -16.80 -12.98
C ASP A 583 29.91 -18.13 -13.64
N LEU A 584 28.73 -18.21 -14.24
CA LEU A 584 28.26 -19.39 -14.98
C LEU A 584 29.20 -19.78 -16.12
N GLU A 585 29.65 -18.82 -16.93
CA GLU A 585 30.53 -19.08 -18.07
C GLU A 585 31.97 -19.47 -17.65
N LEU A 586 32.44 -18.92 -16.53
CA LEU A 586 33.80 -19.12 -16.04
C LEU A 586 33.92 -20.29 -15.03
N GLY A 587 32.86 -21.06 -14.80
CA GLY A 587 32.91 -22.28 -14.00
C GLY A 587 32.52 -22.12 -12.52
N GLN A 588 31.70 -21.12 -12.21
CA GLN A 588 30.97 -20.96 -10.95
C GLN A 588 31.84 -20.93 -9.68
N LYS A 589 32.87 -20.08 -9.66
CA LYS A 589 33.82 -20.00 -8.55
C LYS A 589 33.36 -19.09 -7.41
N ASP A 590 32.37 -18.23 -7.65
CA ASP A 590 31.93 -17.20 -6.70
C ASP A 590 30.49 -17.41 -6.19
N ILE A 591 29.58 -17.96 -7.00
CA ILE A 591 28.20 -18.18 -6.57
C ILE A 591 28.15 -19.17 -5.40
N ASN A 592 27.31 -18.91 -4.41
CA ASN A 592 27.12 -19.73 -3.21
C ASN A 592 28.39 -20.01 -2.38
N LYS A 593 29.50 -19.31 -2.65
CA LYS A 593 30.75 -19.45 -1.88
C LYS A 593 30.60 -19.02 -0.42
N TYR A 594 29.69 -18.10 -0.14
CA TYR A 594 29.48 -17.55 1.19
C TYR A 594 28.04 -17.75 1.67
N LYS A 595 27.90 -17.86 2.99
CA LYS A 595 26.60 -17.75 3.64
C LYS A 595 26.22 -16.28 3.74
N LEU A 596 25.03 -15.94 3.27
CA LEU A 596 24.48 -14.60 3.28
C LEU A 596 23.47 -14.46 4.41
N GLY A 597 23.40 -13.26 4.97
CA GLY A 597 22.36 -12.88 5.90
C GLY A 597 21.87 -11.47 5.63
N ILE A 598 20.76 -11.10 6.27
CA ILE A 598 20.23 -9.75 6.26
C ILE A 598 19.88 -9.34 7.69
N THR A 599 20.26 -8.13 8.10
CA THR A 599 19.91 -7.67 9.45
C THR A 599 18.40 -7.52 9.59
N ASN A 600 17.81 -7.89 10.72
CA ASN A 600 16.36 -7.93 10.89
C ASN A 600 15.81 -6.87 11.88
N THR A 601 16.67 -5.97 12.37
CA THR A 601 16.27 -4.85 13.25
C THR A 601 16.79 -3.52 12.73
N ALA A 602 16.15 -2.43 13.17
CA ALA A 602 16.46 -1.07 12.73
C ALA A 602 17.88 -0.61 13.10
N SER A 603 18.48 -1.24 14.12
CA SER A 603 19.81 -0.90 14.60
C SER A 603 20.58 -2.15 14.98
N VAL A 604 21.70 -2.38 14.30
CA VAL A 604 22.56 -3.56 14.53
C VAL A 604 23.99 -3.11 14.75
N ASN A 605 24.52 -3.47 15.91
CA ASN A 605 25.91 -3.23 16.27
C ASN A 605 26.82 -4.28 15.63
N VAL A 606 27.87 -3.83 14.96
CA VAL A 606 28.97 -4.67 14.51
C VAL A 606 30.14 -4.44 15.46
N ARG A 607 30.62 -5.50 16.10
CA ARG A 607 31.65 -5.45 17.15
C ARG A 607 32.95 -6.10 16.70
N ASN A 608 34.07 -5.76 17.35
CA ASN A 608 35.37 -6.34 17.03
C ASN A 608 35.52 -7.81 17.50
N ALA A 609 34.77 -8.19 18.52
CA ALA A 609 34.61 -9.54 19.05
C ALA A 609 33.18 -9.69 19.61
N PRO A 610 32.71 -10.91 19.90
CA PRO A 610 31.49 -11.11 20.69
C PRO A 610 31.54 -10.29 21.98
N GLU A 611 30.49 -9.48 22.22
CA GLU A 611 30.42 -8.52 23.34
C GLU A 611 31.56 -7.48 23.42
N GLY A 612 32.41 -7.39 22.40
CA GLY A 612 33.55 -6.48 22.34
C GLY A 612 33.19 -5.03 22.03
N ALA A 613 34.21 -4.24 21.72
CA ALA A 613 34.07 -2.84 21.34
C ALA A 613 33.27 -2.70 20.04
N LEU A 614 32.47 -1.62 19.95
CA LEU A 614 31.72 -1.28 18.74
C LEU A 614 32.72 -0.87 17.64
N LEU A 615 32.61 -1.49 16.46
CA LEU A 615 33.31 -1.04 15.25
C LEU A 615 32.48 0.03 14.55
N TYR A 616 31.21 -0.31 14.27
CA TYR A 616 30.22 0.56 13.66
C TYR A 616 28.83 0.02 13.93
N GLN A 617 27.81 0.80 13.56
CA GLN A 617 26.41 0.43 13.74
C GLN A 617 25.67 0.63 12.42
N TYR A 618 24.99 -0.42 11.96
CA TYR A 618 23.99 -0.30 10.92
C TYR A 618 22.77 0.42 11.47
N LYS A 619 22.30 1.43 10.75
CA LYS A 619 21.09 2.20 11.09
C LYS A 619 20.16 2.21 9.89
N ARG A 620 18.93 1.74 10.10
CA ARG A 620 17.90 1.71 9.08
C ARG A 620 16.54 2.02 9.66
N THR A 621 15.95 3.13 9.22
CA THR A 621 14.62 3.55 9.69
C THR A 621 13.52 2.62 9.17
N TYR A 622 13.71 2.02 7.99
CA TYR A 622 12.69 1.22 7.33
C TYR A 622 13.29 -0.05 6.69
N LEU A 623 12.86 -1.21 7.18
CA LEU A 623 13.37 -2.54 6.81
C LEU A 623 12.59 -3.19 5.66
N GLY A 624 11.72 -2.46 4.97
CA GLY A 624 10.92 -3.06 3.91
C GLY A 624 9.64 -3.73 4.40
N VAL A 625 8.82 -4.15 3.43
CA VAL A 625 7.71 -5.07 3.66
C VAL A 625 8.25 -6.33 4.37
N GLU A 626 7.51 -6.79 5.38
CA GLU A 626 7.86 -7.97 6.20
C GLU A 626 9.23 -7.87 6.93
N ASN A 627 9.79 -6.65 7.07
CA ASN A 627 11.13 -6.41 7.62
C ASN A 627 12.27 -7.15 6.89
N ALA A 628 12.03 -7.50 5.62
CA ALA A 628 12.90 -8.38 4.84
C ALA A 628 14.15 -7.73 4.25
N PHE A 629 14.40 -6.44 4.47
CA PHE A 629 15.39 -5.65 3.75
C PHE A 629 16.25 -4.76 4.65
N GLY A 630 16.88 -5.37 5.67
CA GLY A 630 18.01 -4.74 6.36
C GLY A 630 19.31 -4.74 5.56
N TYR A 631 20.44 -4.56 6.24
CA TYR A 631 21.76 -4.57 5.62
C TYR A 631 22.17 -6.00 5.26
N PRO A 632 22.54 -6.29 4.00
CA PRO A 632 23.07 -7.58 3.61
C PRO A 632 24.45 -7.79 4.22
N VAL A 633 24.69 -8.97 4.78
CA VAL A 633 25.96 -9.35 5.41
C VAL A 633 26.45 -10.69 4.87
N VAL A 634 27.76 -10.87 4.89
CA VAL A 634 28.42 -12.13 4.54
C VAL A 634 28.92 -12.78 5.82
N ILE A 635 28.37 -13.95 6.15
CA ILE A 635 28.71 -14.73 7.35
C ILE A 635 29.85 -15.69 6.99
N VAL A 636 30.96 -15.61 7.71
CA VAL A 636 32.15 -16.45 7.50
C VAL A 636 32.38 -17.46 8.62
N GLU A 637 31.84 -17.22 9.82
CA GLU A 637 31.98 -18.09 10.97
C GLU A 637 30.78 -17.93 11.91
N THR A 638 30.42 -19.00 12.63
CA THR A 638 29.45 -18.95 13.74
C THR A 638 30.11 -19.46 15.00
N LYS A 639 30.04 -18.68 16.09
CA LYS A 639 30.62 -19.03 17.37
C LYS A 639 29.59 -18.89 18.49
N LYS A 640 29.41 -19.91 19.32
CA LYS A 640 28.63 -19.80 20.55
C LYS A 640 29.42 -19.03 21.60
N HIS A 641 28.78 -18.06 22.26
CA HIS A 641 29.41 -17.22 23.28
C HIS A 641 28.80 -17.48 24.68
N THR A 642 29.45 -16.95 25.72
CA THR A 642 29.06 -17.14 27.13
C THR A 642 27.77 -16.42 27.51
N ASP A 643 27.33 -15.45 26.69
CA ASP A 643 26.04 -14.74 26.82
C ASP A 643 24.83 -15.58 26.40
N GLY A 644 25.05 -16.83 25.96
CA GLY A 644 24.01 -17.76 25.53
C GLY A 644 23.62 -17.64 24.05
N TYR A 645 24.13 -16.64 23.33
CA TYR A 645 23.85 -16.45 21.91
C TYR A 645 24.93 -17.05 21.02
N ASN A 646 24.53 -17.40 19.79
CA ASN A 646 25.50 -17.54 18.71
C ASN A 646 25.84 -16.15 18.17
N TRP A 647 27.09 -15.97 17.76
CA TRP A 647 27.61 -14.78 17.11
C TRP A 647 28.11 -15.15 15.73
N TYR A 648 27.71 -14.35 14.74
CA TYR A 648 28.19 -14.43 13.38
C TYR A 648 29.40 -13.52 13.22
N LYS A 649 30.52 -14.11 12.79
CA LYS A 649 31.61 -13.35 12.22
C LYS A 649 31.22 -12.98 10.80
N VAL A 650 31.26 -11.70 10.50
CA VAL A 650 30.87 -11.15 9.20
C VAL A 650 32.02 -10.40 8.56
N ILE A 651 32.03 -10.31 7.23
CA ILE A 651 32.93 -9.38 6.52
C ILE A 651 32.52 -7.95 6.90
N SER A 652 33.50 -7.14 7.26
CA SER A 652 33.32 -5.74 7.64
C SER A 652 33.07 -4.88 6.41
N ASP A 653 32.10 -3.96 6.52
CA ASP A 653 31.80 -2.99 5.46
C ASP A 653 32.64 -1.71 5.56
N LEU A 654 33.47 -1.57 6.60
CA LEU A 654 34.40 -0.45 6.71
C LEU A 654 35.39 -0.41 5.53
N ASN A 655 35.83 0.79 5.19
CA ASN A 655 36.90 0.91 4.21
C ASN A 655 38.21 0.33 4.79
N PRO A 656 39.10 -0.22 3.93
CA PRO A 656 40.35 -0.83 4.38
C PRO A 656 41.18 0.06 5.30
N GLU A 657 41.26 1.36 5.03
CA GLU A 657 42.02 2.33 5.81
C GLU A 657 41.44 2.62 7.22
N HIS A 658 40.18 2.23 7.47
CA HIS A 658 39.48 2.41 8.74
C HIS A 658 39.18 1.09 9.45
N ASP A 659 39.47 -0.04 8.81
CA ASP A 659 39.25 -1.36 9.39
C ASP A 659 40.40 -1.72 10.34
N THR A 660 40.10 -1.76 11.64
CA THR A 660 41.06 -2.12 12.68
C THR A 660 40.93 -3.58 13.12
N ASN A 661 40.09 -4.38 12.46
CA ASN A 661 39.72 -5.72 12.88
C ASN A 661 39.89 -6.75 11.74
N ASN A 662 40.91 -6.54 10.91
CA ASN A 662 41.33 -7.43 9.84
C ASN A 662 40.23 -7.76 8.82
N GLY A 663 39.34 -6.80 8.53
CA GLY A 663 38.27 -6.99 7.55
C GLY A 663 37.03 -7.71 8.08
N PHE A 664 36.91 -7.88 9.40
CA PHE A 664 35.80 -8.63 10.01
C PHE A 664 35.12 -7.87 11.15
N GLY A 665 33.88 -8.25 11.42
CA GLY A 665 33.13 -7.85 12.60
C GLY A 665 32.30 -9.00 13.13
N TRP A 666 31.62 -8.78 14.26
CA TRP A 666 30.78 -9.75 14.92
C TRP A 666 29.39 -9.17 15.19
N ILE A 667 28.37 -9.94 14.85
CA ILE A 667 26.96 -9.61 15.05
C ILE A 667 26.30 -10.77 15.79
N ARG A 668 25.42 -10.47 16.75
CA ARG A 668 24.63 -11.49 17.43
C ARG A 668 23.62 -12.11 16.46
N SER A 669 23.53 -13.45 16.45
CA SER A 669 22.82 -14.19 15.41
C SER A 669 21.32 -13.93 15.32
N ASP A 670 20.67 -13.58 16.42
CA ASP A 670 19.24 -13.24 16.46
C ASP A 670 18.91 -11.92 15.76
N LEU A 671 19.93 -11.11 15.43
CA LEU A 671 19.80 -9.84 14.71
C LEU A 671 19.97 -9.99 13.19
N VAL A 672 20.15 -11.22 12.69
CA VAL A 672 20.44 -11.51 11.28
C VAL A 672 19.64 -12.74 10.83
N ASP A 673 18.80 -12.56 9.82
CA ASP A 673 18.13 -13.67 9.14
C ASP A 673 19.05 -14.22 8.05
N VAL A 674 19.21 -15.54 7.97
CA VAL A 674 19.99 -16.22 6.92
C VAL A 674 19.13 -16.34 5.66
N ILE A 675 19.68 -16.00 4.49
CA ILE A 675 18.88 -15.78 3.26
C ILE A 675 19.24 -16.62 2.04
N ASN A 676 20.22 -17.53 2.12
CA ASN A 676 20.60 -18.41 1.00
C ASN A 676 20.87 -19.85 1.40
#